data_AF-A0ABD2JG70-F1
#
_entry.id   AF-A0ABD2JG70-F1
#
_cell.length_a   1.000
_cell.length_b   1.000
_cell.length_c   1.000
_cell.angle_alpha   90.00
_cell.angle_beta   90.00
_cell.angle_gamma   90.00
#
_symmetry.space_group_name_H-M   'P 1'
#
loop_
_entity.id
_entity.type
_entity.pdbx_description
1 polymer ?
#
loop_
_entity_poly.entity_id
_entity_poly.type
_entity_poly.pdbx_seq_one_letter_code
_entity_poly.pdbx_strand_id
1 'polypeptide(L)'
;MPNAFDGIEITLKTKKKRTNLDHSSNASSISNGTRSSNRSQRIDWNYHNFFGLTIRDNFHDGLDILYNDLTRKPSIRKSLITRNRRNGMVIRSMGLTAENLRIEHNGEAGVRYHPQISTVLQRNIVSWLDRAEQPELEANGIYLIPSSTPQSLAAITTVVDGHSRQNQYSHHRLQFFESQLDQRKFLVAHPSAECPAALSKPCHFELELEAVGHEYGLPPKLVVQIVNRAANDSDEDAIFEDRQTNRRWSVRHQAIHFPLMAHGPRLRMVYRRTHGPPSLMLLVLFLDAQEYLDQFVHVYDSVIHANQYGVSAAHYSNQTTLDGTMLTNRYSTEKLWFQRVNFTQNSEAVIWVHSPDHAVLDGTQFAEIGWHIDNCSIVENQGPILDTHRDLFASANVFHWNFWSNTFANNSNGGVQVHLPDPWDLHNRRHHSFWMTENRFERNYDFMVQLSGYFAFANISSNNFTDNYAALDHGIVQLLGMEKQLVMERNRFFTNFGTWMVRMETTSQHLRADEAPAQIQYNYFQFNRFLHPTDDYAEMWPRSYTIGIFGAQKVAIHFNRFKNVLLDFELVEALQPQLAASSDEILNATHNFWGVANEAQLGQRVFDVDDWNSFCTALTTPYYTTEELFINFWWTPERGQLSWSPDPRTTEPPLHDLRGRIWTDRKLELEPEKCTEKVVEVLLDLVSDQRSCARADCVRVSGKGDNLKGQYRRHHPEVSFFIR
;
A
#
# COMPACT_ATOMS: atom_id res chain seq x y z
N MET A 1 -25.63 -7.71 -43.44
CA MET A 1 -25.59 -9.12 -42.98
C MET A 1 -25.68 -9.10 -41.46
N PRO A 2 -26.61 -9.82 -40.82
CA PRO A 2 -26.87 -9.65 -39.40
C PRO A 2 -25.83 -10.40 -38.56
N ASN A 3 -25.22 -9.65 -37.65
CA ASN A 3 -24.21 -10.09 -36.68
C ASN A 3 -24.83 -11.05 -35.66
N ALA A 4 -24.42 -12.31 -35.69
CA ALA A 4 -24.65 -13.27 -34.61
C ALA A 4 -23.35 -13.42 -33.81
N PHE A 5 -23.35 -13.01 -32.55
CA PHE A 5 -22.27 -13.20 -31.59
C PHE A 5 -22.86 -13.82 -30.33
N ASP A 6 -22.36 -15.00 -29.96
CA ASP A 6 -22.73 -15.72 -28.74
C ASP A 6 -21.66 -15.48 -27.68
N GLY A 7 -22.08 -14.91 -26.54
CA GLY A 7 -21.38 -15.00 -25.28
C GLY A 7 -22.19 -15.84 -24.30
N ILE A 8 -21.53 -16.67 -23.50
CA ILE A 8 -22.15 -17.48 -22.45
C ILE A 8 -22.31 -16.61 -21.19
N GLU A 9 -23.52 -16.11 -20.96
CA GLU A 9 -23.91 -15.52 -19.69
C GLU A 9 -24.28 -16.64 -18.70
N ILE A 10 -23.43 -16.90 -17.71
CA ILE A 10 -23.69 -17.79 -16.57
C ILE A 10 -24.38 -16.95 -15.49
N THR A 11 -25.69 -16.78 -15.63
CA THR A 11 -26.56 -16.12 -14.66
C THR A 11 -27.27 -17.11 -13.74
N LEU A 12 -27.92 -16.56 -12.72
CA LEU A 12 -28.67 -17.13 -11.57
C LEU A 12 -29.33 -18.53 -11.74
N LYS A 13 -29.65 -19.01 -12.95
CA LYS A 13 -30.35 -20.28 -13.19
C LYS A 13 -29.55 -21.56 -12.97
N THR A 14 -28.22 -21.53 -12.88
CA THR A 14 -27.41 -22.76 -12.79
C THR A 14 -26.98 -23.09 -11.35
N LYS A 15 -27.90 -23.64 -10.55
CA LYS A 15 -27.69 -24.03 -9.13
C LYS A 15 -26.63 -25.12 -8.87
N LYS A 16 -26.00 -25.69 -9.90
CA LYS A 16 -24.78 -26.50 -9.79
C LYS A 16 -24.27 -26.82 -11.19
N LYS A 17 -23.07 -26.38 -11.55
CA LYS A 17 -22.36 -26.95 -12.71
C LYS A 17 -20.87 -27.03 -12.39
N ARG A 18 -20.42 -28.23 -12.00
CA ARG A 18 -19.02 -28.62 -12.16
C ARG A 18 -18.84 -28.82 -13.66
N THR A 19 -18.47 -27.76 -14.36
CA THR A 19 -18.34 -27.79 -15.82
C THR A 19 -16.87 -27.86 -16.18
N ASN A 20 -16.43 -29.02 -16.64
CA ASN A 20 -15.30 -29.10 -17.56
C ASN A 20 -15.83 -28.62 -18.91
N LEU A 21 -15.70 -27.31 -19.16
CA LEU A 21 -16.05 -26.72 -20.46
C LEU A 21 -14.76 -26.61 -21.28
N ASP A 22 -14.44 -27.67 -22.02
CA ASP A 22 -13.56 -27.56 -23.18
C ASP A 22 -14.39 -26.92 -24.30
N HIS A 23 -14.22 -25.60 -24.50
CA HIS A 23 -14.83 -24.91 -25.63
C HIS A 23 -13.77 -24.48 -26.64
N SER A 24 -13.75 -25.22 -27.75
CA SER A 24 -13.34 -24.75 -29.07
C SER A 24 -14.62 -24.47 -29.88
N SER A 25 -15.11 -23.23 -29.92
CA SER A 25 -16.28 -22.91 -30.75
C SER A 25 -15.84 -22.55 -32.18
N ASN A 26 -15.97 -23.52 -33.09
CA ASN A 26 -16.40 -23.23 -34.47
C ASN A 26 -17.94 -23.13 -34.43
N ALA A 27 -18.48 -22.02 -34.94
CA ALA A 27 -19.87 -21.60 -34.77
C ALA A 27 -20.90 -22.35 -35.66
N SER A 28 -22.12 -22.60 -35.15
CA SER A 28 -23.35 -22.80 -35.95
C SER A 28 -24.68 -22.71 -35.15
N SER A 29 -25.39 -21.59 -35.34
CA SER A 29 -26.86 -21.31 -35.46
C SER A 29 -27.98 -21.77 -34.50
N ILE A 30 -29.00 -20.86 -34.41
CA ILE A 30 -30.45 -20.92 -34.02
C ILE A 30 -30.73 -20.41 -32.59
N SER A 31 -31.54 -19.38 -32.26
CA SER A 31 -32.53 -18.52 -32.96
C SER A 31 -32.85 -17.22 -32.17
N ASN A 32 -33.11 -16.13 -32.91
CA ASN A 32 -33.97 -14.95 -32.69
C ASN A 32 -34.11 -14.28 -31.30
N GLY A 33 -33.47 -13.11 -31.20
CA GLY A 33 -33.79 -12.06 -30.22
C GLY A 33 -32.71 -10.97 -30.19
N THR A 34 -32.86 -9.92 -31.00
CA THR A 34 -31.89 -8.82 -31.16
C THR A 34 -31.69 -8.01 -29.88
N ARG A 35 -30.61 -8.27 -29.12
CA ARG A 35 -29.95 -7.30 -28.22
C ARG A 35 -28.43 -7.54 -28.24
N SER A 36 -27.67 -6.48 -28.52
CA SER A 36 -26.21 -6.49 -28.64
C SER A 36 -25.53 -6.87 -27.32
N SER A 37 -25.00 -8.09 -27.22
CA SER A 37 -24.10 -8.52 -26.14
C SER A 37 -22.69 -8.69 -26.70
N ASN A 38 -21.78 -7.77 -26.36
CA ASN A 38 -20.42 -7.71 -26.94
C ASN A 38 -19.35 -8.54 -26.18
N ARG A 39 -19.70 -9.55 -25.38
CA ARG A 39 -18.72 -10.26 -24.50
C ARG A 39 -18.98 -11.76 -24.43
N SER A 40 -17.91 -12.56 -24.33
CA SER A 40 -17.94 -14.02 -24.47
C SER A 40 -18.35 -14.79 -23.22
N GLN A 41 -18.09 -14.31 -21.99
CA GLN A 41 -18.63 -14.93 -20.77
C GLN A 41 -18.95 -13.92 -19.65
N ARG A 42 -20.09 -14.08 -18.95
CA ARG A 42 -20.53 -13.26 -17.79
C ARG A 42 -20.91 -14.13 -16.61
N ILE A 43 -20.64 -13.69 -15.38
CA ILE A 43 -20.94 -14.43 -14.14
C ILE A 43 -21.67 -13.52 -13.14
N ASP A 44 -22.83 -13.96 -12.64
CA ASP A 44 -23.69 -13.18 -11.72
C ASP A 44 -24.21 -13.99 -10.51
N TRP A 45 -23.86 -13.53 -9.29
CA TRP A 45 -24.43 -13.90 -7.97
C TRP A 45 -24.73 -15.39 -7.73
N ASN A 46 -23.88 -16.28 -8.20
CA ASN A 46 -23.95 -17.70 -7.90
C ASN A 46 -22.57 -18.15 -7.40
N TYR A 47 -22.53 -19.16 -6.52
CA TYR A 47 -21.26 -19.78 -6.15
C TYR A 47 -20.69 -20.49 -7.38
N HIS A 48 -19.59 -19.95 -7.89
CA HIS A 48 -18.90 -20.53 -9.01
C HIS A 48 -17.47 -20.87 -8.64
N ASN A 49 -17.19 -22.16 -8.69
CA ASN A 49 -15.83 -22.69 -8.69
C ASN A 49 -15.54 -23.24 -10.06
N PHE A 50 -14.81 -22.47 -10.85
CA PHE A 50 -14.37 -22.85 -12.18
C PHE A 50 -13.00 -23.51 -12.10
N PHE A 51 -12.83 -24.60 -12.85
CA PHE A 51 -11.60 -25.36 -12.89
C PHE A 51 -11.33 -25.81 -14.31
N GLY A 52 -10.11 -25.60 -14.81
CA GLY A 52 -9.73 -26.10 -16.14
C GLY A 52 -10.42 -25.37 -17.29
N LEU A 53 -10.79 -24.10 -17.15
CA LEU A 53 -11.38 -23.34 -18.25
C LEU A 53 -10.32 -22.96 -19.27
N THR A 54 -10.65 -23.04 -20.55
CA THR A 54 -9.86 -22.45 -21.63
C THR A 54 -10.69 -21.39 -22.33
N ILE A 55 -10.29 -20.13 -22.19
CA ILE A 55 -10.95 -18.96 -22.80
C ILE A 55 -9.97 -18.33 -23.77
N ARG A 56 -10.27 -18.39 -25.07
CA ARG A 56 -9.33 -17.91 -26.07
C ARG A 56 -9.96 -17.29 -27.30
N ASP A 57 -9.17 -16.46 -27.98
CA ASP A 57 -9.48 -15.95 -29.32
C ASP A 57 -10.81 -15.15 -29.39
N ASN A 58 -11.19 -14.50 -28.29
CA ASN A 58 -12.42 -13.71 -28.23
C ASN A 58 -12.25 -12.32 -28.88
N PHE A 59 -13.30 -11.85 -29.56
CA PHE A 59 -13.32 -10.53 -30.22
C PHE A 59 -13.30 -9.33 -29.24
N HIS A 60 -13.58 -9.56 -27.95
CA HIS A 60 -13.59 -8.52 -26.92
C HIS A 60 -12.79 -8.98 -25.68
N ASP A 61 -13.39 -8.94 -24.48
CA ASP A 61 -12.79 -9.39 -23.23
C ASP A 61 -13.03 -10.90 -23.10
N GLY A 62 -12.10 -11.63 -22.50
CA GLY A 62 -12.24 -13.08 -22.28
C GLY A 62 -13.32 -13.41 -21.25
N LEU A 63 -13.13 -12.95 -20.02
CA LEU A 63 -14.02 -13.19 -18.89
C LEU A 63 -14.43 -11.87 -18.22
N ASP A 64 -15.72 -11.67 -17.92
CA ASP A 64 -16.23 -10.47 -17.23
C ASP A 64 -17.02 -10.87 -15.97
N ILE A 65 -16.50 -10.46 -14.81
CA ILE A 65 -17.03 -10.80 -13.48
C ILE A 65 -17.66 -9.55 -12.88
N LEU A 66 -18.99 -9.58 -12.79
CA LEU A 66 -19.81 -8.44 -12.39
C LEU A 66 -19.97 -8.38 -10.88
N TYR A 67 -20.46 -9.48 -10.31
CA TYR A 67 -20.73 -9.61 -8.89
C TYR A 67 -20.34 -10.99 -8.36
N ASN A 68 -19.48 -10.99 -7.35
CA ASN A 68 -19.10 -12.18 -6.59
C ASN A 68 -20.01 -12.38 -5.38
N ASP A 69 -20.26 -13.64 -5.04
CA ASP A 69 -20.86 -14.02 -3.77
C ASP A 69 -19.79 -14.03 -2.67
N LEU A 70 -19.78 -12.97 -1.87
CA LEU A 70 -18.71 -12.70 -0.90
C LEU A 70 -18.65 -13.69 0.28
N THR A 71 -19.75 -14.42 0.56
CA THR A 71 -19.75 -15.44 1.63
C THR A 71 -19.26 -16.79 1.13
N ARG A 72 -19.43 -17.08 -0.16
CA ARG A 72 -19.14 -18.40 -0.74
C ARG A 72 -17.76 -18.54 -1.38
N LYS A 73 -16.95 -17.47 -1.40
CA LYS A 73 -15.54 -17.48 -1.83
C LYS A 73 -15.34 -18.07 -3.24
N PRO A 74 -15.92 -17.47 -4.29
CA PRO A 74 -15.80 -17.97 -5.64
C PRO A 74 -14.33 -18.01 -6.08
N SER A 75 -14.00 -19.03 -6.87
CA SER A 75 -12.64 -19.23 -7.36
C SER A 75 -12.56 -19.70 -8.81
N ILE A 76 -11.50 -19.27 -9.49
CA ILE A 76 -11.15 -19.73 -10.83
C ILE A 76 -9.78 -20.39 -10.72
N ARG A 77 -9.68 -21.65 -11.13
CA ARG A 77 -8.49 -22.46 -10.90
C ARG A 77 -7.99 -23.13 -12.17
N LYS A 78 -6.67 -23.29 -12.31
CA LYS A 78 -6.03 -24.09 -13.37
C LYS A 78 -6.56 -23.78 -14.76
N SER A 79 -6.75 -22.50 -15.07
CA SER A 79 -7.43 -22.07 -16.31
C SER A 79 -6.48 -21.27 -17.21
N LEU A 80 -6.72 -21.35 -18.51
CA LEU A 80 -5.96 -20.66 -19.56
C LEU A 80 -6.83 -19.58 -20.19
N ILE A 81 -6.36 -18.34 -20.19
CA ILE A 81 -7.04 -17.19 -20.81
C ILE A 81 -6.06 -16.56 -21.79
N THR A 82 -6.30 -16.67 -23.10
CA THR A 82 -5.29 -16.28 -24.08
C THR A 82 -5.81 -15.69 -25.39
N ARG A 83 -5.05 -14.78 -26.02
CA ARG A 83 -5.36 -14.21 -27.35
C ARG A 83 -6.73 -13.54 -27.45
N ASN A 84 -7.20 -12.93 -26.38
CA ASN A 84 -8.39 -12.10 -26.44
C ASN A 84 -8.02 -10.73 -26.99
N ARG A 85 -8.87 -10.14 -27.84
CA ARG A 85 -8.57 -8.87 -28.52
C ARG A 85 -8.42 -7.69 -27.56
N ARG A 86 -9.08 -7.74 -26.40
CA ARG A 86 -8.98 -6.74 -25.33
C ARG A 86 -8.41 -7.37 -24.08
N ASN A 87 -9.19 -7.43 -23.00
CA ASN A 87 -8.70 -7.88 -21.70
C ASN A 87 -8.85 -9.40 -21.54
N GLY A 88 -7.96 -10.04 -20.79
CA GLY A 88 -8.10 -11.44 -20.43
C GLY A 88 -9.28 -11.65 -19.47
N MET A 89 -9.19 -11.04 -18.28
CA MET A 89 -10.23 -11.08 -17.26
C MET A 89 -10.56 -9.66 -16.77
N VAL A 90 -11.85 -9.33 -16.68
CA VAL A 90 -12.37 -8.09 -16.13
C VAL A 90 -13.10 -8.40 -14.82
N ILE A 91 -12.71 -7.73 -13.74
CA ILE A 91 -13.27 -7.91 -12.40
C ILE A 91 -13.89 -6.59 -11.96
N ARG A 92 -15.15 -6.63 -11.54
CA ARG A 92 -15.93 -5.45 -11.13
C ARG A 92 -16.37 -5.48 -9.68
N SER A 93 -16.09 -6.56 -8.95
CA SER A 93 -16.40 -6.70 -7.52
C SER A 93 -15.29 -7.46 -6.79
N MET A 94 -15.16 -7.26 -5.48
CA MET A 94 -14.22 -7.97 -4.61
C MET A 94 -14.69 -9.41 -4.34
N GLY A 95 -13.87 -10.20 -3.67
CA GLY A 95 -14.21 -11.56 -3.20
C GLY A 95 -14.00 -12.65 -4.25
N LEU A 96 -12.94 -12.54 -5.04
CA LEU A 96 -12.56 -13.55 -6.03
C LEU A 96 -11.14 -14.07 -5.73
N THR A 97 -10.97 -15.39 -5.77
CA THR A 97 -9.65 -16.02 -5.77
C THR A 97 -9.36 -16.67 -7.13
N ALA A 98 -8.36 -16.16 -7.82
CA ALA A 98 -7.82 -16.69 -9.07
C ALA A 98 -6.51 -17.44 -8.79
N GLU A 99 -6.50 -18.76 -8.93
CA GLU A 99 -5.37 -19.62 -8.57
C GLU A 99 -4.86 -20.41 -9.78
N ASN A 100 -3.54 -20.45 -9.97
CA ASN A 100 -2.93 -21.26 -11.04
C ASN A 100 -3.52 -20.93 -12.41
N LEU A 101 -3.58 -19.63 -12.72
CA LEU A 101 -4.04 -19.14 -14.00
C LEU A 101 -2.86 -18.87 -14.93
N ARG A 102 -3.08 -19.11 -16.22
CA ARG A 102 -2.19 -18.65 -17.28
C ARG A 102 -2.94 -17.65 -18.15
N ILE A 103 -2.56 -16.39 -18.06
CA ILE A 103 -3.22 -15.27 -18.75
C ILE A 103 -2.21 -14.65 -19.71
N GLU A 104 -2.35 -14.92 -21.00
CA GLU A 104 -1.29 -14.60 -21.96
C GLU A 104 -1.75 -14.09 -23.32
N HIS A 105 -0.95 -13.20 -23.93
CA HIS A 105 -1.18 -12.69 -25.28
C HIS A 105 -2.53 -11.97 -25.47
N ASN A 106 -3.06 -11.30 -24.46
CA ASN A 106 -4.26 -10.47 -24.60
C ASN A 106 -3.88 -9.07 -25.11
N GLY A 107 -4.76 -8.47 -25.92
CA GLY A 107 -4.47 -7.22 -26.62
C GLY A 107 -4.39 -5.98 -25.73
N GLU A 108 -5.10 -5.97 -24.59
CA GLU A 108 -5.02 -4.92 -23.56
C GLU A 108 -4.43 -5.52 -22.26
N ALA A 109 -5.22 -5.56 -21.17
CA ALA A 109 -4.74 -6.07 -19.88
C ALA A 109 -4.93 -7.58 -19.74
N GLY A 110 -3.99 -8.27 -19.06
CA GLY A 110 -4.22 -9.63 -18.59
C GLY A 110 -5.37 -9.68 -17.59
N VAL A 111 -5.26 -8.91 -16.50
CA VAL A 111 -6.32 -8.70 -15.50
C VAL A 111 -6.70 -7.23 -15.43
N ARG A 112 -7.99 -6.93 -15.57
CA ARG A 112 -8.53 -5.57 -15.47
C ARG A 112 -9.48 -5.46 -14.26
N TYR A 113 -9.17 -4.61 -13.30
CA TYR A 113 -10.11 -4.23 -12.24
C TYR A 113 -10.85 -2.95 -12.63
N HIS A 114 -12.17 -3.02 -12.75
CA HIS A 114 -13.00 -1.90 -13.18
C HIS A 114 -14.38 -1.94 -12.50
N PRO A 115 -14.52 -1.38 -11.29
CA PRO A 115 -15.73 -1.52 -10.48
C PRO A 115 -16.95 -0.77 -11.02
N GLN A 116 -16.79 0.11 -12.02
CA GLN A 116 -17.90 0.83 -12.63
C GLN A 116 -18.76 -0.09 -13.52
N ILE A 117 -20.08 -0.01 -13.33
CA ILE A 117 -21.14 -0.68 -14.08
C ILE A 117 -21.95 0.36 -14.84
N SER A 118 -22.14 0.15 -16.15
CA SER A 118 -22.90 1.06 -16.99
C SER A 118 -24.41 0.92 -16.79
N THR A 119 -25.18 1.96 -17.08
CA THR A 119 -26.67 1.92 -17.04
C THR A 119 -27.27 0.77 -17.81
N VAL A 120 -26.75 0.49 -19.01
CA VAL A 120 -27.25 -0.56 -19.89
C VAL A 120 -27.01 -1.92 -19.26
N LEU A 121 -25.82 -2.12 -18.68
CA LEU A 121 -25.47 -3.34 -17.97
C LEU A 121 -26.33 -3.50 -16.71
N GLN A 122 -26.49 -2.44 -15.93
CA GLN A 122 -27.34 -2.43 -14.75
C GLN A 122 -28.80 -2.76 -15.08
N ARG A 123 -29.37 -2.17 -16.13
CA ARG A 123 -30.74 -2.48 -16.57
C ARG A 123 -30.90 -3.93 -16.99
N ASN A 124 -29.89 -4.52 -17.66
CA ASN A 124 -29.94 -5.93 -18.02
C ASN A 124 -29.98 -6.81 -16.77
N ILE A 125 -29.13 -6.51 -15.79
CA ILE A 125 -29.05 -7.20 -14.50
C ILE A 125 -30.39 -7.12 -13.74
N VAL A 126 -30.92 -5.90 -13.58
CA VAL A 126 -32.21 -5.62 -12.92
C VAL A 126 -33.38 -6.33 -13.63
N SER A 127 -33.37 -6.38 -14.96
CA SER A 127 -34.47 -6.99 -15.73
C SER A 127 -34.69 -8.48 -15.46
N TRP A 128 -33.69 -9.18 -14.91
CA TRP A 128 -33.82 -10.57 -14.48
C TRP A 128 -34.63 -10.71 -13.20
N LEU A 129 -34.53 -9.75 -12.29
CA LEU A 129 -35.23 -9.76 -11.00
C LEU A 129 -36.69 -9.31 -11.13
N ASP A 130 -37.03 -8.60 -12.21
CA ASP A 130 -38.34 -7.98 -12.43
C ASP A 130 -39.35 -8.89 -13.18
N ARG A 131 -38.92 -10.06 -13.70
CA ARG A 131 -39.68 -10.90 -14.64
C ARG A 131 -40.33 -12.16 -14.08
N ALA A 132 -40.28 -12.39 -12.77
CA ALA A 132 -40.69 -13.67 -12.19
C ALA A 132 -42.15 -13.67 -11.73
N GLU A 133 -42.92 -14.69 -12.14
CA GLU A 133 -44.22 -15.01 -11.55
C GLU A 133 -44.04 -15.46 -10.09
N GLN A 134 -45.08 -15.37 -9.25
CA GLN A 134 -45.02 -15.69 -7.81
C GLN A 134 -44.24 -16.98 -7.43
N PRO A 135 -44.45 -18.14 -8.08
CA PRO A 135 -43.68 -19.35 -7.75
C PRO A 135 -42.20 -19.28 -8.18
N GLU A 136 -41.87 -18.47 -9.20
CA GLU A 136 -40.48 -18.23 -9.61
C GLU A 136 -39.77 -17.24 -8.68
N LEU A 137 -40.49 -16.29 -8.07
CA LEU A 137 -39.94 -15.37 -7.07
C LEU A 137 -39.47 -16.13 -5.83
N GLU A 138 -40.31 -17.01 -5.27
CA GLU A 138 -39.99 -17.80 -4.08
C GLU A 138 -38.83 -18.77 -4.34
N ALA A 139 -38.81 -19.45 -5.50
CA ALA A 139 -37.75 -20.39 -5.87
C ALA A 139 -36.36 -19.74 -6.07
N ASN A 140 -36.34 -18.44 -6.42
CA ASN A 140 -35.14 -17.64 -6.64
C ASN A 140 -34.76 -16.78 -5.42
N GLY A 141 -35.51 -16.88 -4.31
CA GLY A 141 -35.25 -16.12 -3.09
C GLY A 141 -35.54 -14.62 -3.24
N ILE A 142 -36.47 -14.22 -4.10
CA ILE A 142 -36.84 -12.81 -4.30
C ILE A 142 -38.00 -12.47 -3.35
N TYR A 143 -37.81 -11.42 -2.56
CA TYR A 143 -38.77 -10.89 -1.60
C TYR A 143 -39.12 -9.44 -1.97
N LEU A 144 -40.40 -9.18 -2.26
CA LEU A 144 -40.87 -7.85 -2.63
C LEU A 144 -41.06 -6.98 -1.39
N ILE A 145 -40.51 -5.76 -1.39
CA ILE A 145 -40.72 -4.75 -0.35
C ILE A 145 -41.48 -3.55 -0.91
N PRO A 146 -42.54 -3.06 -0.25
CA PRO A 146 -43.24 -3.64 0.91
C PRO A 146 -44.20 -4.76 0.47
N SER A 147 -44.13 -5.92 1.12
CA SER A 147 -45.03 -7.06 0.86
C SER A 147 -46.36 -6.92 1.60
N SER A 148 -47.48 -7.07 0.90
CA SER A 148 -48.81 -7.17 1.51
C SER A 148 -49.16 -8.59 1.99
N THR A 149 -48.30 -9.58 1.75
CA THR A 149 -48.57 -10.99 2.08
C THR A 149 -48.45 -11.24 3.59
N PRO A 150 -49.55 -11.61 4.28
CA PRO A 150 -49.51 -11.98 5.69
C PRO A 150 -49.03 -13.43 5.86
N GLN A 151 -47.79 -13.74 5.45
CA GLN A 151 -47.19 -15.06 5.73
C GLN A 151 -46.56 -15.16 7.13
N SER A 152 -47.16 -14.49 8.12
CA SER A 152 -46.92 -14.76 9.54
C SER A 152 -48.18 -14.61 10.40
N LEU A 153 -49.38 -14.73 9.80
CA LEU A 153 -50.62 -14.95 10.55
C LEU A 153 -50.98 -16.43 10.50
N ALA A 154 -50.11 -17.28 11.07
CA ALA A 154 -50.62 -18.51 11.67
C ALA A 154 -51.43 -18.07 12.90
N ALA A 155 -52.73 -18.15 12.75
CA ALA A 155 -53.72 -17.78 13.74
C ALA A 155 -53.43 -18.38 15.12
N ILE A 156 -53.27 -17.53 16.13
CA ILE A 156 -53.78 -17.82 17.47
C ILE A 156 -54.82 -16.75 17.77
N THR A 157 -55.98 -16.89 17.14
CA THR A 157 -57.21 -16.24 17.58
C THR A 157 -57.78 -17.11 18.71
N THR A 158 -57.22 -17.03 19.91
CA THR A 158 -57.99 -17.37 21.11
C THR A 158 -58.81 -16.15 21.47
N VAL A 159 -60.08 -16.17 21.06
CA VAL A 159 -61.09 -15.26 21.58
C VAL A 159 -61.27 -15.57 23.06
N VAL A 160 -60.77 -14.69 23.93
CA VAL A 160 -61.26 -14.56 25.31
C VAL A 160 -61.29 -13.09 25.68
N ASP A 161 -62.52 -12.62 25.87
CA ASP A 161 -62.99 -11.46 26.62
C ASP A 161 -62.49 -10.06 26.24
N GLY A 162 -63.47 -9.26 25.83
CA GLY A 162 -63.29 -7.87 25.41
C GLY A 162 -62.67 -7.02 26.50
N HIS A 163 -61.42 -6.62 26.27
CA HIS A 163 -60.83 -5.35 26.70
C HIS A 163 -59.89 -4.89 25.57
N SER A 164 -60.17 -3.72 25.02
CA SER A 164 -59.37 -3.07 23.99
C SER A 164 -57.94 -2.84 24.46
N ARG A 165 -56.98 -3.58 23.90
CA ARG A 165 -55.55 -3.29 23.98
C ARG A 165 -55.06 -2.70 22.66
N GLN A 166 -54.19 -1.71 22.79
CA GLN A 166 -53.59 -0.90 21.73
C GLN A 166 -53.05 -1.72 20.55
N ASN A 167 -53.17 -1.17 19.36
CA ASN A 167 -52.69 -1.70 18.08
C ASN A 167 -51.25 -2.21 18.17
N GLN A 168 -51.10 -3.53 18.08
CA GLN A 168 -49.84 -4.24 17.95
C GLN A 168 -49.39 -4.15 16.49
N TYR A 169 -48.34 -3.37 16.22
CA TYR A 169 -47.69 -3.31 14.92
C TYR A 169 -47.29 -4.73 14.49
N SER A 170 -47.78 -5.19 13.34
CA SER A 170 -47.36 -6.45 12.72
C SER A 170 -45.91 -6.31 12.27
N HIS A 171 -44.97 -6.70 13.13
CA HIS A 171 -43.55 -6.71 12.78
C HIS A 171 -43.32 -7.77 11.69
N HIS A 172 -43.10 -7.33 10.44
CA HIS A 172 -42.65 -8.20 9.37
C HIS A 172 -41.26 -8.72 9.74
N ARG A 173 -41.09 -10.04 9.84
CA ARG A 173 -39.82 -10.69 10.18
C ARG A 173 -39.41 -11.62 9.04
N LEU A 174 -38.21 -11.43 8.52
CA LEU A 174 -37.63 -12.28 7.47
C LEU A 174 -36.45 -13.06 8.05
N GLN A 175 -36.57 -14.38 8.00
CA GLN A 175 -35.56 -15.29 8.51
C GLN A 175 -34.68 -15.85 7.38
N PHE A 176 -33.38 -15.93 7.67
CA PHE A 176 -32.33 -16.49 6.84
C PHE A 176 -31.78 -17.70 7.55
N PHE A 177 -31.92 -18.87 6.92
CA PHE A 177 -31.46 -20.12 7.49
C PHE A 177 -30.16 -20.54 6.83
N GLU A 178 -29.40 -21.38 7.53
CA GLU A 178 -28.20 -22.01 7.01
C GLU A 178 -28.46 -22.99 5.84
N SER A 179 -29.72 -23.36 5.54
CA SER A 179 -30.03 -24.29 4.45
C SER A 179 -29.64 -23.71 3.08
N GLN A 180 -29.13 -24.54 2.15
CA GLN A 180 -28.64 -24.09 0.82
C GLN A 180 -29.69 -23.35 -0.05
N LEU A 181 -30.98 -23.33 0.35
CA LEU A 181 -32.06 -22.66 -0.37
C LEU A 181 -32.47 -21.31 0.24
N ASP A 182 -32.33 -21.11 1.56
CA ASP A 182 -32.79 -19.91 2.29
C ASP A 182 -31.65 -19.01 2.82
N GLN A 183 -30.40 -19.34 2.51
CA GLN A 183 -29.21 -18.57 2.92
C GLN A 183 -29.13 -17.17 2.31
N ARG A 184 -29.88 -16.88 1.26
CA ARG A 184 -29.84 -15.57 0.59
C ARG A 184 -31.20 -15.17 0.07
N LYS A 185 -31.51 -13.88 0.17
CA LYS A 185 -32.74 -13.31 -0.39
C LYS A 185 -32.46 -11.96 -1.04
N PHE A 186 -33.05 -11.73 -2.21
CA PHE A 186 -33.07 -10.44 -2.87
C PHE A 186 -34.28 -9.65 -2.35
N LEU A 187 -34.06 -8.51 -1.73
CA LEU A 187 -35.12 -7.57 -1.39
C LEU A 187 -35.30 -6.61 -2.57
N VAL A 188 -36.46 -6.64 -3.21
CA VAL A 188 -36.76 -5.84 -4.40
C VAL A 188 -37.86 -4.84 -4.09
N ALA A 189 -37.57 -3.55 -4.24
CA ALA A 189 -38.55 -2.50 -4.01
C ALA A 189 -39.58 -2.44 -5.15
N HIS A 190 -40.87 -2.50 -4.81
CA HIS A 190 -41.97 -2.43 -5.77
C HIS A 190 -43.15 -1.61 -5.22
N PRO A 191 -43.96 -0.94 -6.06
CA PRO A 191 -45.17 -0.28 -5.59
C PRO A 191 -46.17 -1.31 -5.06
N SER A 192 -46.70 -1.10 -3.86
CA SER A 192 -47.73 -1.96 -3.26
C SER A 192 -48.93 -1.13 -2.80
N ALA A 193 -50.01 -1.79 -2.38
CA ALA A 193 -51.19 -1.07 -1.84
C ALA A 193 -50.85 -0.24 -0.58
N GLU A 194 -49.88 -0.70 0.21
CA GLU A 194 -49.38 -0.02 1.41
C GLU A 194 -48.47 1.16 1.06
N CYS A 195 -47.71 1.03 -0.03
CA CYS A 195 -46.84 2.09 -0.56
C CYS A 195 -47.08 2.35 -2.04
N PRO A 196 -48.16 3.08 -2.39
CA PRO A 196 -48.45 3.44 -3.77
C PRO A 196 -47.38 4.42 -4.30
N ALA A 197 -47.25 4.52 -5.63
CA ALA A 197 -46.38 5.51 -6.27
C ALA A 197 -46.94 6.95 -6.22
N ALA A 198 -48.05 7.18 -5.50
CA ALA A 198 -48.71 8.46 -5.41
C ALA A 198 -48.09 9.35 -4.32
N LEU A 199 -47.86 10.63 -4.64
CA LEU A 199 -47.31 11.67 -3.75
C LEU A 199 -48.08 11.88 -2.43
N SER A 200 -49.36 11.50 -2.36
CA SER A 200 -50.23 11.80 -1.23
C SER A 200 -50.07 10.87 -0.03
N LYS A 201 -49.29 9.79 -0.15
CA LYS A 201 -49.06 8.81 0.92
C LYS A 201 -47.58 8.41 1.01
N PRO A 202 -46.82 8.94 1.98
CA PRO A 202 -45.44 8.54 2.18
C PRO A 202 -45.39 7.07 2.63
N CYS A 203 -44.49 6.31 2.00
CA CYS A 203 -44.20 4.93 2.34
C CYS A 203 -43.28 4.86 3.56
N HIS A 204 -43.69 4.08 4.55
CA HIS A 204 -42.86 3.70 5.68
C HIS A 204 -43.07 2.23 5.98
N PHE A 205 -42.05 1.41 5.74
CA PHE A 205 -42.09 -0.02 5.94
C PHE A 205 -40.94 -0.48 6.83
N GLU A 206 -41.23 -1.28 7.84
CA GLU A 206 -40.23 -1.84 8.75
C GLU A 206 -40.15 -3.36 8.60
N LEU A 207 -38.92 -3.86 8.50
CA LEU A 207 -38.62 -5.28 8.35
C LEU A 207 -37.53 -5.68 9.35
N GLU A 208 -37.78 -6.72 10.14
CA GLU A 208 -36.76 -7.32 11.01
C GLU A 208 -36.12 -8.50 10.27
N LEU A 209 -34.82 -8.39 9.98
CA LEU A 209 -34.03 -9.45 9.38
C LEU A 209 -33.37 -10.26 10.49
N GLU A 210 -33.44 -11.59 10.40
CA GLU A 210 -32.82 -12.47 11.38
C GLU A 210 -32.10 -13.65 10.72
N ALA A 211 -30.82 -13.80 11.02
CA ALA A 211 -30.06 -15.02 10.77
C ALA A 211 -30.38 -16.07 11.84
N VAL A 212 -30.88 -17.22 11.41
CA VAL A 212 -31.22 -18.36 12.26
C VAL A 212 -30.29 -19.52 11.92
N GLY A 213 -29.35 -19.75 12.82
CA GLY A 213 -28.34 -20.81 12.76
C GLY A 213 -27.62 -20.83 14.11
N HIS A 214 -27.11 -21.99 14.51
CA HIS A 214 -26.37 -22.16 15.76
C HIS A 214 -25.30 -23.24 15.54
N GLU A 215 -24.38 -22.99 14.63
CA GLU A 215 -23.19 -23.82 14.51
C GLU A 215 -22.20 -23.47 15.62
N TYR A 216 -21.73 -24.50 16.33
CA TYR A 216 -20.65 -24.41 17.34
C TYR A 216 -20.85 -23.39 18.47
N GLY A 217 -22.10 -22.97 18.74
CA GLY A 217 -22.43 -22.06 19.85
C GLY A 217 -22.11 -20.58 19.62
N LEU A 218 -21.84 -20.17 18.37
CA LEU A 218 -21.64 -18.76 18.01
C LEU A 218 -22.84 -18.23 17.20
N PRO A 219 -23.25 -16.97 17.42
CA PRO A 219 -24.37 -16.40 16.69
C PRO A 219 -23.99 -16.07 15.23
N PRO A 220 -24.80 -16.47 14.24
CA PRO A 220 -24.56 -16.13 12.84
C PRO A 220 -24.78 -14.64 12.59
N LYS A 221 -24.36 -14.18 11.42
CA LYS A 221 -24.43 -12.78 11.00
C LYS A 221 -25.18 -12.64 9.68
N LEU A 222 -25.61 -11.41 9.42
CA LEU A 222 -26.19 -11.02 8.13
C LEU A 222 -25.23 -10.12 7.38
N VAL A 223 -25.16 -10.30 6.06
CA VAL A 223 -24.44 -9.42 5.15
C VAL A 223 -25.43 -8.82 4.16
N VAL A 224 -25.39 -7.50 3.97
CA VAL A 224 -26.28 -6.80 3.02
C VAL A 224 -25.44 -6.16 1.93
N GLN A 225 -25.71 -6.47 0.67
CA GLN A 225 -25.06 -5.90 -0.50
C GLN A 225 -26.07 -5.13 -1.37
N ILE A 226 -25.64 -4.01 -1.92
CA ILE A 226 -26.46 -3.23 -2.85
C ILE A 226 -26.35 -3.86 -4.24
N VAL A 227 -27.52 -4.22 -4.80
CA VAL A 227 -27.64 -4.76 -6.16
C VAL A 227 -28.04 -3.67 -7.15
N ASN A 228 -29.06 -2.88 -6.79
CA ASN A 228 -29.47 -1.70 -7.52
C ASN A 228 -29.69 -0.55 -6.55
N ARG A 229 -29.20 0.65 -6.87
CA ARG A 229 -29.38 1.83 -6.02
C ARG A 229 -30.74 2.47 -6.25
N ALA A 230 -31.09 3.34 -5.30
CA ALA A 230 -32.18 4.29 -5.45
C ALA A 230 -31.99 5.16 -6.70
N ALA A 231 -33.05 5.30 -7.50
CA ALA A 231 -33.03 6.16 -8.68
C ALA A 231 -33.10 7.64 -8.28
N ASN A 232 -32.47 8.51 -9.07
CA ASN A 232 -32.41 9.95 -8.78
C ASN A 232 -33.78 10.65 -8.83
N ASP A 233 -34.75 10.09 -9.56
CA ASP A 233 -36.13 10.56 -9.65
C ASP A 233 -37.00 10.12 -8.46
N SER A 234 -36.44 9.35 -7.53
CA SER A 234 -37.09 8.93 -6.28
C SER A 234 -36.27 9.33 -5.06
N ASP A 235 -36.94 9.54 -3.93
CA ASP A 235 -36.29 9.77 -2.63
C ASP A 235 -36.18 8.48 -1.80
N GLU A 236 -36.28 7.31 -2.45
CA GLU A 236 -36.29 6.03 -1.77
C GLU A 236 -34.98 5.80 -0.99
N ASP A 237 -35.10 5.31 0.24
CA ASP A 237 -33.97 4.94 1.08
C ASP A 237 -34.30 3.75 1.96
N ALA A 238 -33.28 2.92 2.20
CA ALA A 238 -33.32 1.83 3.16
C ALA A 238 -32.30 2.12 4.25
N ILE A 239 -32.78 2.26 5.48
CA ILE A 239 -31.95 2.51 6.64
C ILE A 239 -31.82 1.20 7.41
N PHE A 240 -30.60 0.71 7.55
CA PHE A 240 -30.29 -0.44 8.38
C PHE A 240 -29.86 0.01 9.76
N GLU A 241 -30.48 -0.54 10.81
CA GLU A 241 -30.17 -0.27 12.20
C GLU A 241 -29.75 -1.57 12.89
N ASP A 242 -28.53 -1.57 13.44
CA ASP A 242 -28.05 -2.64 14.31
C ASP A 242 -28.35 -2.27 15.76
N ARG A 243 -29.25 -3.04 16.40
CA ARG A 243 -29.70 -2.78 17.78
C ARG A 243 -28.62 -3.05 18.82
N GLN A 244 -27.59 -3.82 18.51
CA GLN A 244 -26.51 -4.09 19.45
C GLN A 244 -25.53 -2.93 19.53
N THR A 245 -25.20 -2.33 18.38
CA THR A 245 -24.23 -1.23 18.29
C THR A 245 -24.87 0.16 18.21
N ASN A 246 -26.19 0.23 18.06
CA ASN A 246 -26.95 1.45 17.76
C ASN A 246 -26.44 2.22 16.52
N ARG A 247 -25.73 1.53 15.62
CA ARG A 247 -25.27 2.11 14.36
C ARG A 247 -26.39 2.04 13.32
N ARG A 248 -26.44 3.09 12.48
CA ARG A 248 -27.40 3.21 11.39
C ARG A 248 -26.66 3.48 10.09
N TRP A 249 -27.10 2.84 9.02
CA TRP A 249 -26.53 3.01 7.67
C TRP A 249 -27.63 3.29 6.67
N SER A 250 -27.52 4.41 5.96
CA SER A 250 -28.39 4.75 4.82
C SER A 250 -27.82 4.15 3.55
N VAL A 251 -28.61 3.36 2.84
CA VAL A 251 -28.21 2.81 1.53
C VAL A 251 -27.99 3.92 0.50
N ARG A 252 -28.77 5.01 0.57
CA ARG A 252 -28.65 6.13 -0.37
C ARG A 252 -27.42 6.99 -0.11
N HIS A 253 -27.18 7.38 1.14
CA HIS A 253 -26.14 8.35 1.50
C HIS A 253 -24.80 7.71 1.87
N GLN A 254 -24.79 6.44 2.28
CA GLN A 254 -23.61 5.76 2.82
C GLN A 254 -23.33 4.43 2.11
N ALA A 255 -23.49 4.43 0.79
CA ALA A 255 -23.37 3.22 -0.03
C ALA A 255 -21.97 2.56 0.00
N ILE A 256 -20.91 3.29 0.34
CA ILE A 256 -19.53 2.74 0.41
C ILE A 256 -19.35 1.68 1.50
N HIS A 257 -20.18 1.72 2.53
CA HIS A 257 -20.13 0.78 3.64
C HIS A 257 -20.77 -0.57 3.29
N PHE A 258 -21.39 -0.69 2.12
CA PHE A 258 -21.96 -1.94 1.64
C PHE A 258 -20.91 -2.68 0.82
N PRO A 259 -20.66 -3.98 1.08
CA PRO A 259 -21.46 -4.91 1.86
C PRO A 259 -21.36 -4.66 3.37
N LEU A 260 -22.52 -4.47 3.99
CA LEU A 260 -22.63 -4.24 5.43
C LEU A 260 -22.63 -5.60 6.13
N MET A 261 -21.77 -5.80 7.12
CA MET A 261 -21.82 -6.97 8.02
C MET A 261 -22.46 -6.57 9.36
N ALA A 262 -23.54 -7.25 9.75
CA ALA A 262 -24.17 -7.05 11.05
C ALA A 262 -23.28 -7.58 12.18
N HIS A 263 -23.29 -6.93 13.36
CA HIS A 263 -22.53 -7.44 14.52
C HIS A 263 -23.17 -8.69 15.13
N GLY A 264 -24.50 -8.76 15.09
CA GLY A 264 -25.28 -9.88 15.61
C GLY A 264 -26.19 -10.53 14.56
N PRO A 265 -27.06 -11.45 14.99
CA PRO A 265 -27.94 -12.20 14.10
C PRO A 265 -29.15 -11.39 13.63
N ARG A 266 -29.39 -10.20 14.17
CA ARG A 266 -30.58 -9.38 13.85
C ARG A 266 -30.21 -8.02 13.32
N LEU A 267 -30.91 -7.59 12.28
CA LEU A 267 -30.77 -6.27 11.68
C LEU A 267 -32.16 -5.72 11.39
N ARG A 268 -32.43 -4.48 11.81
CA ARG A 268 -33.71 -3.82 11.47
C ARG A 268 -33.52 -3.00 10.20
N MET A 269 -34.41 -3.16 9.25
CA MET A 269 -34.48 -2.35 8.05
C MET A 269 -35.71 -1.45 8.11
N VAL A 270 -35.51 -0.16 7.83
CA VAL A 270 -36.57 0.84 7.70
C VAL A 270 -36.52 1.38 6.27
N TYR A 271 -37.49 1.02 5.45
CA TYR A 271 -37.64 1.49 4.09
C TYR A 271 -38.58 2.70 4.05
N ARG A 272 -38.14 3.77 3.38
CA ARG A 272 -38.87 5.04 3.29
C ARG A 272 -38.87 5.54 1.84
N ARG A 273 -40.00 6.08 1.40
CA ARG A 273 -40.16 6.75 0.10
C ARG A 273 -41.33 7.71 0.14
N THR A 274 -41.16 8.95 -0.28
CA THR A 274 -42.26 9.93 -0.39
C THR A 274 -42.63 10.24 -1.84
N HIS A 275 -41.67 10.13 -2.77
CA HIS A 275 -41.86 10.42 -4.19
C HIS A 275 -41.03 9.50 -5.10
N GLY A 276 -41.49 9.38 -6.35
CA GLY A 276 -40.80 8.66 -7.42
C GLY A 276 -41.06 7.15 -7.45
N PRO A 277 -40.73 6.49 -8.57
CA PRO A 277 -40.83 5.04 -8.70
C PRO A 277 -39.75 4.35 -7.85
N PRO A 278 -40.04 3.19 -7.22
CA PRO A 278 -39.01 2.42 -6.54
C PRO A 278 -38.11 1.71 -7.55
N SER A 279 -36.84 1.59 -7.20
CA SER A 279 -35.83 0.89 -7.99
C SER A 279 -34.81 0.15 -7.13
N LEU A 280 -34.82 0.37 -5.81
CA LEU A 280 -33.84 -0.21 -4.91
C LEU A 280 -33.92 -1.75 -4.90
N MET A 281 -32.75 -2.39 -5.04
CA MET A 281 -32.61 -3.84 -4.90
C MET A 281 -31.42 -4.16 -4.00
N LEU A 282 -31.63 -5.03 -3.01
CA LEU A 282 -30.64 -5.43 -2.03
C LEU A 282 -30.50 -6.95 -2.01
N LEU A 283 -29.28 -7.44 -1.81
CA LEU A 283 -29.00 -8.85 -1.57
C LEU A 283 -28.65 -9.03 -0.10
N VAL A 284 -29.41 -9.83 0.62
CA VAL A 284 -29.12 -10.20 2.01
C VAL A 284 -28.63 -11.64 2.03
N LEU A 285 -27.46 -11.85 2.65
CA LEU A 285 -26.75 -13.12 2.74
C LEU A 285 -26.63 -13.53 4.21
N PHE A 286 -26.80 -14.81 4.48
CA PHE A 286 -26.41 -15.46 5.72
C PHE A 286 -24.89 -15.65 5.72
N LEU A 287 -24.25 -15.26 6.82
CA LEU A 287 -22.83 -15.51 7.07
C LEU A 287 -22.71 -16.31 8.36
N ASP A 288 -22.04 -17.46 8.29
CA ASP A 288 -21.75 -18.24 9.48
C ASP A 288 -20.75 -17.53 10.39
N ALA A 289 -20.83 -17.76 11.70
CA ALA A 289 -20.08 -17.04 12.71
C ALA A 289 -18.55 -17.25 12.62
N GLN A 290 -18.11 -18.36 12.04
CA GLN A 290 -16.69 -18.68 11.81
C GLN A 290 -16.17 -18.17 10.47
N GLU A 291 -17.07 -17.80 9.56
CA GLU A 291 -16.71 -17.28 8.25
C GLU A 291 -16.44 -15.76 8.31
N TYR A 292 -15.62 -15.30 7.38
CA TYR A 292 -15.30 -13.89 7.20
C TYR A 292 -15.55 -13.51 5.74
N LEU A 293 -15.80 -12.22 5.52
CA LEU A 293 -16.07 -11.69 4.20
C LEU A 293 -14.76 -11.49 3.44
N ASP A 294 -14.60 -12.17 2.31
CA ASP A 294 -13.45 -11.95 1.43
C ASP A 294 -13.66 -10.62 0.67
N GLN A 295 -13.10 -9.54 1.18
CA GLN A 295 -13.13 -8.21 0.53
C GLN A 295 -11.90 -7.96 -0.37
N PHE A 296 -11.32 -9.02 -0.92
CA PHE A 296 -10.12 -8.93 -1.73
C PHE A 296 -10.26 -9.61 -3.09
N VAL A 297 -9.51 -9.14 -4.07
CA VAL A 297 -9.22 -9.86 -5.31
C VAL A 297 -7.85 -10.49 -5.14
N HIS A 298 -7.78 -11.82 -5.09
CA HIS A 298 -6.53 -12.55 -4.89
C HIS A 298 -6.15 -13.29 -6.17
N VAL A 299 -5.00 -12.95 -6.75
CA VAL A 299 -4.37 -13.72 -7.81
C VAL A 299 -3.18 -14.44 -7.23
N TYR A 300 -3.21 -15.76 -7.26
CA TYR A 300 -2.28 -16.64 -6.57
C TYR A 300 -1.62 -17.61 -7.55
N ASP A 301 -0.30 -17.77 -7.43
CA ASP A 301 0.47 -18.81 -8.14
C ASP A 301 0.16 -18.85 -9.64
N SER A 302 0.17 -17.69 -10.30
CA SER A 302 -0.34 -17.50 -11.66
C SER A 302 0.71 -16.85 -12.56
N VAL A 303 0.53 -16.99 -13.87
CA VAL A 303 1.42 -16.40 -14.89
C VAL A 303 0.62 -15.38 -15.71
N ILE A 304 1.12 -14.14 -15.76
CA ILE A 304 0.58 -13.05 -16.57
C ILE A 304 1.66 -12.63 -17.56
N HIS A 305 1.49 -13.03 -18.82
CA HIS A 305 2.55 -13.03 -19.81
C HIS A 305 2.17 -12.33 -21.11
N ALA A 306 3.06 -11.51 -21.67
CA ALA A 306 2.91 -10.95 -23.02
C ALA A 306 1.57 -10.25 -23.29
N ASN A 307 1.09 -9.46 -22.33
CA ASN A 307 -0.06 -8.56 -22.51
C ASN A 307 0.44 -7.11 -22.68
N GLN A 308 -0.42 -6.20 -23.16
CA GLN A 308 -0.06 -4.78 -23.19
C GLN A 308 0.18 -4.26 -21.76
N TYR A 309 -0.79 -4.54 -20.88
CA TYR A 309 -0.67 -4.34 -19.44
C TYR A 309 -0.78 -5.68 -18.73
N GLY A 310 0.10 -5.98 -17.77
CA GLY A 310 -0.09 -7.17 -16.93
C GLY A 310 -1.41 -7.08 -16.16
N VAL A 311 -1.54 -6.01 -15.37
CA VAL A 311 -2.75 -5.62 -14.65
C VAL A 311 -3.10 -4.18 -14.98
N SER A 312 -4.38 -3.90 -15.19
CA SER A 312 -4.91 -2.52 -15.27
C SER A 312 -6.02 -2.34 -14.25
N ALA A 313 -6.04 -1.23 -13.52
CA ALA A 313 -7.07 -0.96 -12.52
C ALA A 313 -7.56 0.48 -12.58
N ALA A 314 -8.89 0.65 -12.43
CA ALA A 314 -9.56 1.95 -12.36
C ALA A 314 -10.11 2.19 -10.95
N HIS A 315 -9.65 3.25 -10.29
CA HIS A 315 -10.11 3.64 -8.95
C HIS A 315 -10.83 4.99 -8.99
N TYR A 316 -12.15 4.95 -8.99
CA TYR A 316 -13.00 6.15 -9.03
C TYR A 316 -13.06 6.78 -7.64
N SER A 317 -13.04 8.10 -7.53
CA SER A 317 -13.35 8.79 -6.26
C SER A 317 -14.86 8.81 -6.05
N ASN A 318 -15.61 9.11 -7.10
CA ASN A 318 -17.07 9.24 -7.03
C ASN A 318 -17.76 7.87 -7.15
N GLN A 319 -18.79 7.67 -6.34
CA GLN A 319 -19.60 6.44 -6.37
C GLN A 319 -20.68 6.44 -7.44
N THR A 320 -21.04 7.63 -7.92
CA THR A 320 -22.05 7.87 -8.94
C THR A 320 -21.57 8.99 -9.85
N THR A 321 -21.94 8.90 -11.13
CA THR A 321 -21.84 10.05 -12.03
C THR A 321 -22.81 11.16 -11.61
N LEU A 322 -22.59 12.39 -12.07
CA LEU A 322 -23.48 13.53 -11.81
C LEU A 322 -24.94 13.23 -12.20
N ASP A 323 -25.15 12.42 -13.23
CA ASP A 323 -26.48 12.01 -13.69
C ASP A 323 -27.08 10.85 -12.86
N GLY A 324 -26.34 10.30 -11.88
CA GLY A 324 -26.72 9.15 -11.04
C GLY A 324 -26.87 7.83 -11.80
N THR A 325 -26.41 7.80 -13.04
CA THR A 325 -26.67 6.73 -14.00
C THR A 325 -25.71 5.55 -13.85
N MET A 326 -24.48 5.78 -13.44
CA MET A 326 -23.45 4.74 -13.35
C MET A 326 -23.18 4.36 -11.90
N LEU A 327 -23.24 3.06 -11.64
CA LEU A 327 -22.95 2.49 -10.33
C LEU A 327 -21.48 2.09 -10.28
N THR A 328 -20.78 2.49 -9.23
CA THR A 328 -19.44 1.96 -8.95
C THR A 328 -19.55 0.98 -7.79
N ASN A 329 -19.21 -0.29 -8.03
CA ASN A 329 -19.12 -1.36 -7.01
C ASN A 329 -17.87 -1.16 -6.13
N ARG A 330 -17.82 -0.01 -5.45
CA ARG A 330 -16.74 0.35 -4.55
C ARG A 330 -17.05 -0.09 -3.14
N TYR A 331 -15.97 -0.35 -2.40
CA TYR A 331 -16.05 -0.70 -0.99
C TYR A 331 -15.23 0.28 -0.17
N SER A 332 -15.56 0.43 1.11
CA SER A 332 -14.79 1.28 2.02
C SER A 332 -13.33 0.84 2.14
N THR A 333 -13.08 -0.45 1.94
CA THR A 333 -11.78 -1.11 2.01
C THR A 333 -11.67 -2.08 0.85
N GLU A 334 -10.75 -1.82 -0.06
CA GLU A 334 -10.49 -2.65 -1.24
C GLU A 334 -9.07 -3.20 -1.16
N LYS A 335 -8.89 -4.49 -1.42
CA LYS A 335 -7.56 -5.11 -1.42
C LYS A 335 -7.36 -5.91 -2.69
N LEU A 336 -6.39 -5.51 -3.50
CA LEU A 336 -5.89 -6.29 -4.64
C LEU A 336 -4.59 -6.97 -4.22
N TRP A 337 -4.61 -8.30 -4.24
CA TRP A 337 -3.52 -9.12 -3.72
C TRP A 337 -2.98 -10.05 -4.80
N PHE A 338 -1.71 -9.87 -5.13
CA PHE A 338 -0.96 -10.70 -6.06
C PHE A 338 0.11 -11.45 -5.28
N GLN A 339 0.05 -12.78 -5.29
CA GLN A 339 0.97 -13.62 -4.52
C GLN A 339 1.56 -14.73 -5.37
N ARG A 340 2.89 -14.84 -5.44
CA ARG A 340 3.57 -15.81 -6.34
C ARG A 340 3.11 -15.68 -7.79
N VAL A 341 2.93 -14.44 -8.26
CA VAL A 341 2.55 -14.18 -9.65
C VAL A 341 3.79 -13.87 -10.47
N ASN A 342 3.91 -14.49 -11.64
CA ASN A 342 4.97 -14.24 -12.60
C ASN A 342 4.47 -13.31 -13.70
N PHE A 343 4.95 -12.07 -13.67
CA PHE A 343 4.74 -11.05 -14.70
C PHE A 343 5.91 -11.06 -15.67
N THR A 344 5.67 -11.45 -16.91
CA THR A 344 6.74 -11.56 -17.92
C THR A 344 6.35 -10.97 -19.27
N GLN A 345 7.28 -10.27 -19.92
CA GLN A 345 7.14 -9.78 -21.29
C GLN A 345 5.91 -8.89 -21.56
N ASN A 346 5.38 -8.21 -20.55
CA ASN A 346 4.32 -7.22 -20.77
C ASN A 346 4.90 -5.94 -21.38
N SER A 347 4.22 -5.32 -22.34
CA SER A 347 4.83 -4.34 -23.23
C SER A 347 4.79 -2.88 -22.76
N GLU A 348 3.73 -2.44 -22.06
CA GLU A 348 3.60 -1.03 -21.64
C GLU A 348 3.69 -0.83 -20.13
N ALA A 349 3.08 -1.71 -19.34
CA ALA A 349 3.22 -1.69 -17.88
C ALA A 349 2.97 -3.07 -17.28
N VAL A 350 3.61 -3.34 -16.14
CA VAL A 350 3.33 -4.54 -15.36
C VAL A 350 2.00 -4.37 -14.62
N ILE A 351 1.86 -3.23 -13.94
CA ILE A 351 0.62 -2.82 -13.28
C ILE A 351 0.41 -1.35 -13.64
N TRP A 352 -0.76 -1.04 -14.18
CA TRP A 352 -1.19 0.33 -14.42
C TRP A 352 -2.43 0.65 -13.60
N VAL A 353 -2.31 1.61 -12.69
CA VAL A 353 -3.41 2.13 -11.88
C VAL A 353 -3.79 3.51 -12.40
N HIS A 354 -5.09 3.74 -12.56
CA HIS A 354 -5.59 5.06 -12.93
C HIS A 354 -6.81 5.49 -12.11
N SER A 355 -6.84 6.76 -11.74
CA SER A 355 -8.00 7.43 -11.14
C SER A 355 -8.59 8.43 -12.14
N PRO A 356 -9.74 8.13 -12.79
CA PRO A 356 -10.23 8.89 -13.95
C PRO A 356 -11.06 10.14 -13.59
N ASP A 357 -11.45 10.32 -12.34
CA ASP A 357 -12.29 11.43 -11.89
C ASP A 357 -11.49 12.73 -11.79
N HIS A 358 -12.06 13.83 -12.28
CA HIS A 358 -11.46 15.16 -12.21
C HIS A 358 -11.92 15.97 -11.00
N ALA A 359 -13.07 15.64 -10.42
CA ALA A 359 -13.63 16.36 -9.29
C ALA A 359 -14.33 15.37 -8.37
N VAL A 360 -14.20 15.57 -7.07
CA VAL A 360 -14.87 14.77 -6.04
C VAL A 360 -16.15 15.48 -5.62
N LEU A 361 -17.26 14.76 -5.52
CA LEU A 361 -18.52 15.32 -5.04
C LEU A 361 -18.44 15.60 -3.53
N ASP A 362 -19.00 16.73 -3.10
CA ASP A 362 -19.06 17.09 -1.69
C ASP A 362 -19.77 16.02 -0.86
N GLY A 363 -19.16 15.66 0.28
CA GLY A 363 -19.68 14.60 1.16
C GLY A 363 -19.37 13.18 0.69
N THR A 364 -18.56 12.99 -0.35
CA THR A 364 -18.09 11.66 -0.77
C THR A 364 -17.27 11.00 0.34
N GLN A 365 -17.67 9.80 0.73
CA GLN A 365 -16.99 9.05 1.77
C GLN A 365 -15.64 8.49 1.28
N PHE A 366 -14.65 8.44 2.18
CA PHE A 366 -13.33 7.92 1.88
C PHE A 366 -13.27 6.39 1.81
N ALA A 367 -12.47 5.88 0.88
CA ALA A 367 -12.12 4.47 0.75
C ALA A 367 -10.60 4.25 0.83
N GLU A 368 -10.21 3.12 1.40
CA GLU A 368 -8.83 2.66 1.49
C GLU A 368 -8.57 1.57 0.46
N ILE A 369 -7.49 1.72 -0.32
CA ILE A 369 -7.16 0.85 -1.45
C ILE A 369 -5.78 0.26 -1.21
N GLY A 370 -5.73 -1.04 -0.92
CA GLY A 370 -4.51 -1.79 -0.69
C GLY A 370 -4.06 -2.57 -1.91
N TRP A 371 -2.84 -2.30 -2.37
CA TRP A 371 -2.11 -3.10 -3.35
C TRP A 371 -1.05 -3.93 -2.64
N HIS A 372 -1.20 -5.25 -2.70
CA HIS A 372 -0.27 -6.21 -2.12
C HIS A 372 0.38 -7.02 -3.23
N ILE A 373 1.68 -6.89 -3.38
CA ILE A 373 2.49 -7.59 -4.37
C ILE A 373 3.53 -8.36 -3.57
N ASP A 374 3.27 -9.66 -3.42
CA ASP A 374 3.95 -10.49 -2.44
C ASP A 374 4.61 -11.68 -3.14
N ASN A 375 5.93 -11.82 -2.98
CA ASN A 375 6.71 -12.93 -3.56
C ASN A 375 6.44 -13.12 -5.06
N CYS A 376 6.33 -12.02 -5.81
CA CYS A 376 6.10 -12.02 -7.26
C CYS A 376 7.42 -11.93 -8.04
N SER A 377 7.41 -12.47 -9.25
CA SER A 377 8.51 -12.36 -10.21
C SER A 377 8.11 -11.41 -11.33
N ILE A 378 8.83 -10.31 -11.49
CA ILE A 378 8.59 -9.27 -12.49
C ILE A 378 9.84 -9.21 -13.38
N VAL A 379 9.81 -9.95 -14.49
CA VAL A 379 11.01 -10.23 -15.28
C VAL A 379 10.77 -9.97 -16.77
N GLU A 380 11.73 -9.37 -17.46
CA GLU A 380 11.69 -9.13 -18.91
C GLU A 380 10.46 -8.31 -19.38
N ASN A 381 9.95 -7.40 -18.56
CA ASN A 381 8.87 -6.48 -18.96
C ASN A 381 9.44 -5.19 -19.56
N GLN A 382 8.66 -4.52 -20.40
CA GLN A 382 9.04 -3.28 -21.08
C GLN A 382 8.46 -2.01 -20.46
N GLY A 383 7.84 -2.13 -19.28
CA GLY A 383 7.32 -0.98 -18.56
C GLY A 383 7.21 -1.19 -17.05
N PRO A 384 6.90 -0.12 -16.30
CA PRO A 384 6.96 -0.13 -14.85
C PRO A 384 5.65 -0.58 -14.20
N ILE A 385 5.64 -0.58 -12.87
CA ILE A 385 4.41 -0.43 -12.08
C ILE A 385 4.16 1.06 -11.94
N LEU A 386 3.03 1.56 -12.45
CA LEU A 386 2.74 2.99 -12.46
C LEU A 386 1.33 3.33 -12.01
N ASP A 387 1.23 4.45 -11.29
CA ASP A 387 -0.01 5.04 -10.80
C ASP A 387 -0.22 6.43 -11.43
N THR A 388 -1.41 6.66 -11.95
CA THR A 388 -1.77 7.88 -12.68
C THR A 388 -3.10 8.43 -12.19
N HIS A 389 -3.12 9.66 -11.71
CA HIS A 389 -4.36 10.31 -11.29
C HIS A 389 -4.68 11.45 -12.23
N ARG A 390 -5.94 11.59 -12.59
CA ARG A 390 -6.39 12.72 -13.41
C ARG A 390 -6.37 14.03 -12.62
N ASP A 391 -6.82 13.99 -11.37
CA ASP A 391 -6.70 15.09 -10.41
C ASP A 391 -5.84 14.64 -9.23
N LEU A 392 -4.86 15.46 -8.90
CA LEU A 392 -3.91 15.24 -7.82
C LEU A 392 -4.29 15.98 -6.53
N PHE A 393 -5.19 16.96 -6.62
CA PHE A 393 -5.52 17.85 -5.50
C PHE A 393 -6.80 17.47 -4.77
N ALA A 394 -7.61 16.58 -5.35
CA ALA A 394 -8.82 16.08 -4.71
C ALA A 394 -9.07 14.59 -5.00
N SER A 395 -8.89 13.75 -3.98
CA SER A 395 -9.17 12.32 -4.03
C SER A 395 -9.98 11.85 -2.82
N ALA A 396 -10.95 10.95 -3.04
CA ALA A 396 -11.63 10.22 -1.97
C ALA A 396 -10.95 8.88 -1.63
N ASN A 397 -9.78 8.62 -2.23
CA ASN A 397 -9.07 7.35 -2.16
C ASN A 397 -7.74 7.49 -1.42
N VAL A 398 -7.57 6.67 -0.40
CA VAL A 398 -6.33 6.54 0.35
C VAL A 398 -5.62 5.25 -0.09
N PHE A 399 -4.49 5.40 -0.77
CA PHE A 399 -3.70 4.30 -1.30
C PHE A 399 -2.69 3.75 -0.29
N HIS A 400 -2.60 2.42 -0.25
CA HIS A 400 -1.64 1.64 0.51
C HIS A 400 -0.92 0.69 -0.44
N TRP A 401 0.38 0.90 -0.65
CA TRP A 401 1.21 0.05 -1.50
C TRP A 401 2.11 -0.83 -0.64
N ASN A 402 2.10 -2.13 -0.91
CA ASN A 402 2.94 -3.10 -0.22
C ASN A 402 3.64 -4.02 -1.23
N PHE A 403 4.96 -3.86 -1.31
CA PHE A 403 5.87 -4.69 -2.09
C PHE A 403 6.72 -5.51 -1.13
N TRP A 404 6.43 -6.80 -1.02
CA TRP A 404 7.18 -7.68 -0.13
C TRP A 404 7.80 -8.87 -0.87
N SER A 405 9.11 -9.04 -0.70
CA SER A 405 9.87 -10.21 -1.18
C SER A 405 9.80 -10.43 -2.71
N ASN A 406 9.71 -9.37 -3.50
CA ASN A 406 9.59 -9.47 -4.96
C ASN A 406 10.94 -9.45 -5.66
N THR A 407 10.99 -10.02 -6.87
CA THR A 407 12.16 -9.95 -7.75
C THR A 407 11.81 -9.20 -9.04
N PHE A 408 12.49 -8.08 -9.26
CA PHE A 408 12.45 -7.28 -10.49
C PHE A 408 13.76 -7.47 -11.24
N ALA A 409 13.75 -8.18 -12.36
CA ALA A 409 14.98 -8.46 -13.11
C ALA A 409 14.86 -8.27 -14.61
N ASN A 410 15.90 -7.69 -15.23
CA ASN A 410 15.99 -7.51 -16.69
C ASN A 410 14.76 -6.80 -17.31
N ASN A 411 14.12 -5.89 -16.57
CA ASN A 411 13.03 -5.07 -17.13
C ASN A 411 13.62 -3.83 -17.81
N SER A 412 13.04 -3.39 -18.92
CA SER A 412 13.34 -2.10 -19.56
C SER A 412 12.25 -1.08 -19.24
N ASN A 413 12.61 0.19 -19.07
CA ASN A 413 11.70 1.23 -18.57
C ASN A 413 10.99 0.76 -17.28
N GLY A 414 11.74 0.06 -16.43
CA GLY A 414 11.23 -0.67 -15.29
C GLY A 414 11.16 0.17 -14.01
N GLY A 415 10.59 -0.41 -12.96
CA GLY A 415 10.56 0.19 -11.63
C GLY A 415 9.15 0.44 -11.11
N VAL A 416 9.03 1.36 -10.17
CA VAL A 416 7.80 1.63 -9.42
C VAL A 416 7.60 3.14 -9.35
N GLN A 417 6.55 3.65 -9.96
CA GLN A 417 6.23 5.08 -9.99
C GLN A 417 4.85 5.29 -9.36
N VAL A 418 4.83 5.80 -8.14
CA VAL A 418 3.62 6.04 -7.37
C VAL A 418 3.50 7.53 -7.06
N HIS A 419 2.40 8.13 -7.52
CA HIS A 419 2.04 9.50 -7.18
C HIS A 419 0.80 9.49 -6.29
N LEU A 420 0.94 9.91 -5.03
CA LEU A 420 -0.15 9.93 -4.06
C LEU A 420 -0.97 11.23 -4.17
N PRO A 421 -2.28 11.17 -4.39
CA PRO A 421 -3.12 12.36 -4.50
C PRO A 421 -3.48 12.94 -3.13
N ASP A 422 -3.82 14.21 -3.08
CA ASP A 422 -4.28 14.89 -1.88
C ASP A 422 -5.72 14.45 -1.55
N PRO A 423 -6.06 14.23 -0.27
CA PRO A 423 -7.43 13.96 0.13
C PRO A 423 -8.30 15.20 -0.07
N TRP A 424 -9.50 15.04 -0.62
CA TRP A 424 -10.43 16.17 -0.83
C TRP A 424 -10.82 16.89 0.48
N ASP A 425 -10.81 16.17 1.60
CA ASP A 425 -10.93 16.71 2.95
C ASP A 425 -9.60 16.54 3.70
N LEU A 426 -8.85 17.64 3.80
CA LEU A 426 -7.57 17.71 4.51
C LEU A 426 -7.72 17.46 6.02
N HIS A 427 -8.92 17.57 6.60
CA HIS A 427 -9.19 17.24 8.00
C HIS A 427 -9.36 15.73 8.24
N ASN A 428 -9.35 14.89 7.21
CA ASN A 428 -9.38 13.44 7.35
C ASN A 428 -8.06 12.85 7.91
N ARG A 429 -8.15 12.02 8.96
CA ARG A 429 -7.02 11.41 9.68
C ARG A 429 -6.34 10.23 8.96
N ARG A 430 -6.96 9.69 7.91
CA ARG A 430 -6.37 8.62 7.11
C ARG A 430 -5.21 9.17 6.28
N HIS A 431 -4.15 8.39 6.15
CA HIS A 431 -2.94 8.76 5.42
C HIS A 431 -2.49 7.58 4.55
N HIS A 432 -1.76 7.90 3.48
CA HIS A 432 -1.22 6.90 2.57
C HIS A 432 -0.11 6.09 3.23
N SER A 433 0.12 4.88 2.72
CA SER A 433 1.29 4.10 3.11
C SER A 433 2.00 3.47 1.91
N PHE A 434 3.32 3.37 2.02
CA PHE A 434 4.20 2.78 1.02
C PHE A 434 5.21 1.88 1.73
N TRP A 435 5.09 0.58 1.51
CA TRP A 435 5.96 -0.44 2.07
C TRP A 435 6.68 -1.12 0.93
N MET A 436 8.01 -1.07 0.96
CA MET A 436 8.89 -1.75 0.02
C MET A 436 9.94 -2.49 0.83
N THR A 437 9.71 -3.77 1.08
CA THR A 437 10.56 -4.57 1.95
C THR A 437 11.03 -5.87 1.31
N GLU A 438 12.31 -6.19 1.54
CA GLU A 438 12.92 -7.46 1.12
C GLU A 438 12.89 -7.72 -0.41
N ASN A 439 12.84 -6.66 -1.23
CA ASN A 439 12.78 -6.81 -2.68
C ASN A 439 14.19 -6.86 -3.30
N ARG A 440 14.31 -7.54 -4.44
CA ARG A 440 15.51 -7.58 -5.28
C ARG A 440 15.25 -6.90 -6.60
N PHE A 441 16.05 -5.88 -6.91
CA PHE A 441 16.06 -5.16 -8.18
C PHE A 441 17.41 -5.39 -8.86
N GLU A 442 17.42 -6.13 -9.96
CA GLU A 442 18.66 -6.52 -10.65
C GLU A 442 18.61 -6.25 -12.15
N ARG A 443 19.66 -5.60 -12.69
CA ARG A 443 19.87 -5.47 -14.15
C ARG A 443 18.66 -4.87 -14.88
N ASN A 444 17.93 -3.97 -14.23
CA ASN A 444 16.85 -3.22 -14.87
C ASN A 444 17.44 -2.01 -15.61
N TYR A 445 16.85 -1.67 -16.75
CA TYR A 445 17.24 -0.57 -17.62
C TYR A 445 16.17 0.53 -17.60
N ASP A 446 16.60 1.79 -17.66
CA ASP A 446 15.77 2.96 -17.37
C ASP A 446 14.95 2.80 -16.07
N PHE A 447 15.62 2.30 -15.03
CA PHE A 447 15.02 1.91 -13.76
C PHE A 447 14.85 3.10 -12.82
N MET A 448 13.65 3.24 -12.22
CA MET A 448 13.40 4.23 -11.18
C MET A 448 12.33 3.77 -10.18
N VAL A 449 12.58 4.01 -8.89
CA VAL A 449 11.57 3.97 -7.83
C VAL A 449 11.22 5.40 -7.41
N GLN A 450 10.01 5.84 -7.70
CA GLN A 450 9.51 7.17 -7.37
C GLN A 450 8.29 7.08 -6.46
N LEU A 451 8.33 7.81 -5.35
CA LEU A 451 7.18 8.09 -4.49
C LEU A 451 6.97 9.60 -4.39
N SER A 452 5.90 10.11 -4.97
CA SER A 452 5.59 11.54 -5.02
C SER A 452 4.21 11.88 -4.45
N GLY A 453 3.94 13.17 -4.21
CA GLY A 453 2.62 13.67 -3.82
C GLY A 453 2.42 13.84 -2.31
N TYR A 454 1.21 13.57 -1.81
CA TYR A 454 0.78 13.86 -0.43
C TYR A 454 1.58 13.11 0.66
N PHE A 455 1.31 13.45 1.93
CA PHE A 455 1.92 12.81 3.10
C PHE A 455 1.65 11.30 3.14
N ALA A 456 2.69 10.53 3.42
CA ALA A 456 2.61 9.08 3.56
C ALA A 456 3.62 8.55 4.57
N PHE A 457 3.28 7.41 5.19
CA PHE A 457 4.25 6.56 5.84
C PHE A 457 5.01 5.75 4.77
N ALA A 458 6.32 5.92 4.68
CA ALA A 458 7.18 5.26 3.71
C ALA A 458 8.23 4.38 4.43
N ASN A 459 8.15 3.08 4.22
CA ASN A 459 9.13 2.11 4.71
C ASN A 459 9.82 1.45 3.52
N ILE A 460 11.11 1.76 3.32
CA ILE A 460 11.95 1.19 2.28
C ILE A 460 13.07 0.45 3.00
N SER A 461 12.89 -0.84 3.28
CA SER A 461 13.85 -1.58 4.10
C SER A 461 14.26 -2.94 3.56
N SER A 462 15.50 -3.31 3.83
CA SER A 462 16.06 -4.63 3.46
C SER A 462 15.99 -4.96 1.96
N ASN A 463 15.98 -3.95 1.08
CA ASN A 463 15.97 -4.16 -0.37
C ASN A 463 17.39 -4.24 -0.94
N ASN A 464 17.53 -4.92 -2.08
CA ASN A 464 18.78 -5.06 -2.81
C ASN A 464 18.65 -4.49 -4.23
N PHE A 465 19.31 -3.37 -4.48
CA PHE A 465 19.44 -2.70 -5.77
C PHE A 465 20.83 -2.97 -6.33
N THR A 466 20.93 -3.85 -7.32
CA THR A 466 22.20 -4.28 -7.93
C THR A 466 22.19 -4.13 -9.44
N ASP A 467 23.22 -3.51 -10.00
CA ASP A 467 23.42 -3.40 -11.45
C ASP A 467 22.22 -2.78 -12.22
N ASN A 468 21.45 -1.90 -11.58
CA ASN A 468 20.37 -1.19 -12.27
C ASN A 468 20.91 0.05 -12.98
N TYR A 469 20.31 0.40 -14.11
CA TYR A 469 20.66 1.54 -14.93
C TYR A 469 19.47 2.50 -14.96
N ALA A 470 19.60 3.66 -14.35
CA ALA A 470 18.66 4.76 -14.48
C ALA A 470 18.91 5.56 -15.77
N ALA A 471 17.89 6.31 -16.20
CA ALA A 471 18.04 7.29 -17.28
C ALA A 471 19.01 8.42 -16.87
N LEU A 472 19.58 9.14 -17.84
CA LEU A 472 20.64 10.14 -17.60
C LEU A 472 20.24 11.30 -16.67
N ASP A 473 18.97 11.67 -16.66
CA ASP A 473 18.45 12.77 -15.81
C ASP A 473 17.78 12.26 -14.53
N HIS A 474 17.90 10.97 -14.23
CA HIS A 474 17.20 10.30 -13.14
C HIS A 474 18.15 9.46 -12.29
N GLY A 475 17.67 9.05 -11.12
CA GLY A 475 18.37 8.15 -10.22
C GLY A 475 17.55 6.91 -9.86
N ILE A 476 18.05 6.15 -8.89
CA ILE A 476 17.47 4.86 -8.51
C ILE A 476 16.22 5.02 -7.65
N VAL A 477 16.29 5.86 -6.60
CA VAL A 477 15.16 6.13 -5.69
C VAL A 477 14.93 7.64 -5.58
N GLN A 478 13.68 8.06 -5.68
CA GLN A 478 13.27 9.45 -5.54
C GLN A 478 12.00 9.58 -4.68
N LEU A 479 12.06 10.46 -3.68
CA LEU A 479 10.95 10.78 -2.77
C LEU A 479 10.60 12.27 -2.97
N LEU A 480 9.39 12.56 -3.45
CA LEU A 480 8.98 13.91 -3.88
C LEU A 480 7.70 14.39 -3.19
N GLY A 481 7.45 15.69 -3.25
CA GLY A 481 6.20 16.34 -2.87
C GLY A 481 6.17 16.71 -1.39
N MET A 482 5.10 16.35 -0.69
CA MET A 482 4.98 16.62 0.75
C MET A 482 5.94 15.75 1.57
N GLU A 483 6.26 16.18 2.78
CA GLU A 483 6.98 15.38 3.78
C GLU A 483 6.49 13.93 3.88
N LYS A 484 7.42 13.00 4.12
CA LYS A 484 7.14 11.58 4.29
C LYS A 484 7.64 11.13 5.65
N GLN A 485 6.81 10.38 6.38
CA GLN A 485 7.32 9.67 7.56
C GLN A 485 8.17 8.48 7.06
N LEU A 486 9.49 8.66 7.04
CA LEU A 486 10.41 7.79 6.31
C LEU A 486 11.22 6.89 7.25
N VAL A 487 11.24 5.61 6.92
CA VAL A 487 12.19 4.63 7.44
C VAL A 487 12.89 3.99 6.25
N MET A 488 14.15 4.34 6.02
CA MET A 488 14.98 3.74 4.99
C MET A 488 16.17 3.02 5.64
N GLU A 489 16.08 1.70 5.75
CA GLU A 489 17.12 0.94 6.45
C GLU A 489 17.50 -0.41 5.85
N ARG A 490 18.76 -0.81 6.08
CA ARG A 490 19.29 -2.12 5.67
C ARG A 490 19.21 -2.39 4.17
N ASN A 491 19.11 -1.35 3.35
CA ASN A 491 19.14 -1.49 1.90
C ASN A 491 20.57 -1.61 1.38
N ARG A 492 20.72 -2.25 0.23
CA ARG A 492 21.99 -2.40 -0.49
C ARG A 492 21.85 -1.79 -1.88
N PHE A 493 22.70 -0.83 -2.18
CA PHE A 493 22.86 -0.19 -3.48
C PHE A 493 24.26 -0.47 -3.98
N PHE A 494 24.38 -1.43 -4.89
CA PHE A 494 25.65 -1.88 -5.45
C PHE A 494 25.66 -1.72 -6.96
N THR A 495 26.76 -1.18 -7.48
CA THR A 495 27.07 -1.15 -8.91
C THR A 495 25.96 -0.57 -9.80
N ASN A 496 25.07 0.26 -9.25
CA ASN A 496 24.03 0.92 -10.02
C ASN A 496 24.62 2.11 -10.80
N PHE A 497 24.01 2.40 -11.94
CA PHE A 497 24.28 3.56 -12.76
C PHE A 497 23.11 4.54 -12.65
N GLY A 498 23.38 5.79 -12.30
CA GLY A 498 22.35 6.83 -12.22
C GLY A 498 22.87 8.09 -11.56
N THR A 499 22.22 9.22 -11.83
CA THR A 499 22.62 10.55 -11.34
C THR A 499 22.61 10.59 -9.82
N TRP A 500 21.67 9.86 -9.19
CA TRP A 500 21.65 9.65 -7.75
C TRP A 500 21.17 8.27 -7.33
N MET A 501 21.54 7.84 -6.12
CA MET A 501 21.00 6.61 -5.54
C MET A 501 19.70 6.89 -4.79
N VAL A 502 19.70 7.94 -3.98
CA VAL A 502 18.52 8.41 -3.25
C VAL A 502 18.44 9.93 -3.35
N ARG A 503 17.31 10.43 -3.83
CA ARG A 503 16.98 11.86 -3.80
C ARG A 503 15.68 12.05 -3.04
N MET A 504 15.69 12.98 -2.11
CA MET A 504 14.51 13.40 -1.38
C MET A 504 14.31 14.89 -1.60
N GLU A 505 13.14 15.28 -2.09
CA GLU A 505 12.81 16.66 -2.39
C GLU A 505 11.41 16.98 -1.90
N THR A 506 11.37 17.59 -0.71
CA THR A 506 10.12 17.89 -0.01
C THR A 506 9.76 19.36 -0.15
N THR A 507 8.67 19.65 -0.84
CA THR A 507 8.23 21.01 -1.18
C THR A 507 7.18 21.57 -0.23
N SER A 508 6.62 20.74 0.67
CA SER A 508 5.57 21.16 1.60
C SER A 508 5.55 20.33 2.89
N GLN A 509 5.02 20.93 3.96
CA GLN A 509 4.95 20.33 5.30
C GLN A 509 3.64 19.59 5.56
N HIS A 510 3.67 18.59 6.44
CA HIS A 510 2.47 17.89 6.88
C HIS A 510 1.65 18.72 7.88
N LEU A 511 0.38 18.99 7.57
CA LEU A 511 -0.50 19.87 8.35
C LEU A 511 -0.65 19.52 9.86
N ARG A 512 -0.43 18.27 10.25
CA ARG A 512 -0.73 17.78 11.62
C ARG A 512 0.47 17.46 12.50
N ALA A 513 1.68 17.55 11.96
CA ALA A 513 2.88 17.29 12.74
C ALA A 513 3.80 18.49 12.60
N ASP A 514 4.40 18.89 13.72
CA ASP A 514 5.41 19.96 13.71
C ASP A 514 6.66 19.53 12.92
N GLU A 515 7.01 18.24 13.01
CA GLU A 515 8.09 17.63 12.24
C GLU A 515 7.72 16.19 11.85
N ALA A 516 7.87 15.85 10.57
CA ALA A 516 7.70 14.48 10.08
C ALA A 516 9.01 13.69 10.21
N PRO A 517 9.07 12.61 11.03
CA PRO A 517 10.33 11.91 11.26
C PRO A 517 10.78 11.16 10.01
N ALA A 518 12.05 11.34 9.64
CA ALA A 518 12.69 10.66 8.53
C ALA A 518 14.10 10.17 8.91
N GLN A 519 14.37 8.89 8.63
CA GLN A 519 15.64 8.24 8.98
C GLN A 519 16.18 7.42 7.80
N ILE A 520 17.47 7.58 7.52
CA ILE A 520 18.24 6.77 6.58
C ILE A 520 19.39 6.13 7.36
N GLN A 521 19.30 4.83 7.64
CA GLN A 521 20.26 4.16 8.51
C GLN A 521 20.60 2.72 8.12
N TYR A 522 21.79 2.24 8.47
CA TYR A 522 22.21 0.86 8.19
C TYR A 522 22.21 0.48 6.70
N ASN A 523 22.33 1.44 5.77
CA ASN A 523 22.33 1.16 4.34
C ASN A 523 23.76 1.07 3.78
N TYR A 524 23.95 0.27 2.74
CA TYR A 524 25.21 0.18 1.99
C TYR A 524 25.06 0.78 0.60
N PHE A 525 25.84 1.81 0.31
CA PHE A 525 25.95 2.46 -0.98
C PHE A 525 27.38 2.33 -1.48
N GLN A 526 27.64 1.36 -2.37
CA GLN A 526 29.00 1.07 -2.80
C GLN A 526 29.09 0.82 -4.30
N PHE A 527 30.18 1.31 -4.89
CA PHE A 527 30.52 1.09 -6.30
C PHE A 527 29.45 1.58 -7.29
N ASN A 528 28.54 2.45 -6.84
CA ASN A 528 27.62 3.13 -7.74
C ASN A 528 28.39 4.21 -8.52
N ARG A 529 27.88 4.54 -9.71
CA ARG A 529 28.61 5.38 -10.66
C ARG A 529 27.67 6.21 -11.52
N PHE A 530 28.17 7.36 -11.95
CA PHE A 530 27.56 8.17 -12.99
C PHE A 530 28.66 8.77 -13.84
N LEU A 531 28.52 8.70 -15.15
CA LEU A 531 29.45 9.32 -16.10
C LEU A 531 28.61 10.07 -17.12
N HIS A 532 28.66 11.40 -17.05
CA HIS A 532 27.93 12.25 -17.99
C HIS A 532 28.58 12.17 -19.39
N PRO A 533 27.81 12.11 -20.50
CA PRO A 533 28.37 12.00 -21.84
C PRO A 533 29.13 13.24 -22.33
N THR A 534 28.88 14.42 -21.74
CA THR A 534 29.55 15.69 -22.09
C THR A 534 30.34 16.26 -20.92
N ASP A 535 31.54 16.77 -21.22
CA ASP A 535 32.50 17.37 -20.28
C ASP A 535 32.22 18.86 -20.00
N ASP A 536 30.95 19.30 -20.01
CA ASP A 536 30.62 20.69 -19.68
C ASP A 536 30.73 20.90 -18.17
N TYR A 537 31.95 21.21 -17.73
CA TYR A 537 32.36 21.41 -16.35
C TYR A 537 31.86 22.75 -15.75
N ALA A 538 30.80 23.33 -16.33
CA ALA A 538 30.35 24.69 -16.05
C ALA A 538 29.04 24.76 -15.23
N GLU A 539 28.65 23.67 -14.57
CA GLU A 539 27.51 23.67 -13.65
C GLU A 539 28.01 23.83 -12.22
N MET A 540 27.52 24.88 -11.52
CA MET A 540 27.73 25.05 -10.08
C MET A 540 26.87 24.10 -9.23
N TRP A 541 26.23 23.11 -9.87
CA TRP A 541 25.32 22.15 -9.26
C TRP A 541 25.97 20.77 -9.23
N PRO A 542 25.71 19.95 -8.18
CA PRO A 542 26.24 18.59 -8.10
C PRO A 542 25.64 17.72 -9.20
N ARG A 543 26.46 17.28 -10.16
CA ARG A 543 26.01 16.45 -11.29
C ARG A 543 25.62 15.04 -10.85
N SER A 544 26.25 14.52 -9.80
CA SER A 544 25.92 13.21 -9.26
C SER A 544 26.21 13.07 -7.78
N TYR A 545 25.37 12.31 -7.08
CA TYR A 545 25.50 12.13 -5.63
C TYR A 545 24.86 10.84 -5.13
N THR A 546 25.33 10.31 -4.00
CA THR A 546 24.68 9.11 -3.42
C THR A 546 23.34 9.46 -2.77
N ILE A 547 23.32 10.39 -1.82
CA ILE A 547 22.11 10.88 -1.15
C ILE A 547 21.99 12.38 -1.34
N GLY A 548 20.82 12.86 -1.76
CA GLY A 548 20.51 14.29 -1.81
C GLY A 548 19.24 14.60 -1.03
N ILE A 549 19.31 15.54 -0.09
CA ILE A 549 18.19 16.00 0.74
C ILE A 549 17.89 17.44 0.35
N PHE A 550 16.73 17.67 -0.26
CA PHE A 550 16.29 18.95 -0.79
C PHE A 550 14.96 19.39 -0.15
N GLY A 551 14.79 20.70 0.00
CA GLY A 551 13.53 21.29 0.43
C GLY A 551 13.42 21.44 1.95
N ALA A 552 12.26 21.16 2.54
CA ALA A 552 11.97 21.56 3.92
C ALA A 552 12.16 20.48 5.01
N GLN A 553 12.21 19.19 4.65
CA GLN A 553 12.20 18.09 5.63
C GLN A 553 13.59 17.71 6.11
N LYS A 554 13.79 17.70 7.43
CA LYS A 554 15.01 17.18 8.07
C LYS A 554 15.04 15.65 8.03
N VAL A 555 16.23 15.09 7.78
CA VAL A 555 16.45 13.64 7.72
C VAL A 555 17.67 13.25 8.56
N ALA A 556 17.53 12.28 9.45
CA ALA A 556 18.66 11.75 10.19
C ALA A 556 19.38 10.68 9.37
N ILE A 557 20.68 10.86 9.10
CA ILE A 557 21.49 9.96 8.28
C ILE A 557 22.62 9.39 9.15
N HIS A 558 22.53 8.12 9.55
CA HIS A 558 23.53 7.53 10.43
C HIS A 558 23.73 6.03 10.21
N PHE A 559 24.90 5.51 10.56
CA PHE A 559 25.26 4.09 10.38
C PHE A 559 25.15 3.60 8.92
N ASN A 560 25.41 4.47 7.95
CA ASN A 560 25.45 4.10 6.54
C ASN A 560 26.90 3.95 6.06
N ARG A 561 27.06 3.10 5.04
CA ARG A 561 28.35 2.83 4.40
C ARG A 561 28.38 3.43 2.99
N PHE A 562 29.18 4.46 2.79
CA PHE A 562 29.40 5.15 1.53
C PHE A 562 30.77 4.79 0.96
N LYS A 563 30.82 4.44 -0.33
CA LYS A 563 32.08 4.22 -1.08
C LYS A 563 31.82 4.23 -2.59
N ASN A 564 31.59 5.40 -3.16
CA ASN A 564 31.21 5.59 -4.57
C ASN A 564 32.16 6.53 -5.30
N VAL A 565 33.35 6.04 -5.64
CA VAL A 565 34.44 6.84 -6.25
C VAL A 565 34.04 7.52 -7.57
N LEU A 566 33.06 6.96 -8.28
CA LEU A 566 32.58 7.45 -9.58
C LEU A 566 31.28 8.28 -9.48
N LEU A 567 30.91 8.72 -8.27
CA LEU A 567 29.94 9.78 -8.05
C LEU A 567 30.70 11.01 -7.54
N ASP A 568 30.23 12.23 -7.87
CA ASP A 568 30.91 13.45 -7.44
C ASP A 568 30.85 13.60 -5.91
N PHE A 569 29.66 13.42 -5.31
CA PHE A 569 29.42 13.55 -3.87
C PHE A 569 28.79 12.29 -3.24
N GLU A 570 28.98 12.08 -1.94
CA GLU A 570 28.22 11.08 -1.17
C GLU A 570 26.94 11.68 -0.58
N LEU A 571 27.01 12.93 -0.11
CA LEU A 571 25.87 13.64 0.46
C LEU A 571 25.77 15.04 -0.17
N VAL A 572 24.56 15.39 -0.59
CA VAL A 572 24.17 16.77 -0.91
C VAL A 572 23.12 17.19 0.11
N GLU A 573 23.47 18.11 0.98
CA GLU A 573 22.52 18.79 1.84
C GLU A 573 22.07 20.09 1.16
N ALA A 574 20.88 20.06 0.61
CA ALA A 574 20.19 21.20 0.05
C ALA A 574 18.89 21.49 0.82
N LEU A 575 18.94 21.29 2.14
CA LEU A 575 17.87 21.67 3.04
C LEU A 575 17.74 23.20 3.01
N GLN A 576 16.52 23.67 2.77
CA GLN A 576 16.21 25.09 2.80
C GLN A 576 15.98 25.52 4.25
N PRO A 577 16.73 26.52 4.75
CA PRO A 577 16.49 27.04 6.08
C PRO A 577 15.09 27.68 6.15
N GLN A 578 14.25 27.24 7.08
CA GLN A 578 12.91 27.79 7.28
C GLN A 578 12.99 29.17 7.96
N LEU A 579 14.09 29.42 8.69
CA LEU A 579 14.41 30.70 9.32
C LEU A 579 15.82 31.13 8.92
N ALA A 580 15.93 32.27 8.22
CA ALA A 580 17.22 32.85 7.87
C ALA A 580 18.07 33.07 9.16
N ALA A 581 19.28 32.49 9.18
CA ALA A 581 20.24 32.55 10.28
C ALA A 581 19.90 31.75 11.56
N SER A 582 19.11 30.68 11.47
CA SER A 582 18.95 29.76 12.62
C SER A 582 20.12 28.77 12.72
N SER A 583 20.73 28.65 13.90
CA SER A 583 21.76 27.63 14.21
C SER A 583 21.19 26.23 14.44
N ASP A 584 19.86 26.10 14.40
CA ASP A 584 19.11 24.89 14.79
C ASP A 584 18.71 24.04 13.57
N GLU A 585 19.05 24.51 12.36
CA GLU A 585 18.83 23.81 11.10
C GLU A 585 20.13 23.16 10.62
N ILE A 586 20.55 22.13 11.36
CA ILE A 586 21.71 21.30 11.05
C ILE A 586 21.21 19.91 10.65
N LEU A 587 21.63 19.41 9.49
CA LEU A 587 21.37 18.02 9.10
C LEU A 587 22.31 17.08 9.86
N ASN A 588 21.76 16.17 10.64
CA ASN A 588 22.57 15.19 11.37
C ASN A 588 22.97 14.02 10.45
N ALA A 589 24.23 14.01 10.02
CA ALA A 589 24.85 13.00 9.18
C ALA A 589 26.00 12.25 9.91
N THR A 590 25.89 12.08 11.22
CA THR A 590 26.95 11.47 12.06
C THR A 590 26.96 9.95 12.00
N HIS A 591 28.03 9.34 12.50
CA HIS A 591 28.21 7.89 12.63
C HIS A 591 28.07 7.13 11.31
N ASN A 592 28.50 7.73 10.20
CA ASN A 592 28.59 7.08 8.89
C ASN A 592 30.04 6.68 8.58
N PHE A 593 30.23 5.69 7.70
CA PHE A 593 31.51 5.43 7.06
C PHE A 593 31.50 6.06 5.66
N TRP A 594 32.40 7.00 5.41
CA TRP A 594 32.39 7.82 4.18
C TRP A 594 33.31 7.32 3.06
N GLY A 595 33.97 6.16 3.24
CA GLY A 595 34.96 5.66 2.28
C GLY A 595 36.32 6.35 2.39
N VAL A 596 36.43 7.41 3.20
CA VAL A 596 37.62 8.19 3.47
C VAL A 596 37.86 8.30 4.98
N ALA A 597 39.12 8.37 5.39
CA ALA A 597 39.52 8.50 6.80
C ALA A 597 40.04 9.90 7.16
N ASN A 598 40.18 10.78 6.17
CA ASN A 598 40.68 12.14 6.33
C ASN A 598 39.52 13.14 6.20
N GLU A 599 39.41 14.06 7.15
CA GLU A 599 38.40 15.11 7.18
C GLU A 599 38.45 16.03 5.95
N ALA A 600 39.64 16.40 5.48
CA ALA A 600 39.76 17.25 4.29
C ALA A 600 39.22 16.55 3.03
N GLN A 601 39.33 15.23 2.96
CA GLN A 601 38.75 14.45 1.87
C GLN A 601 37.24 14.26 2.07
N LEU A 602 36.78 14.16 3.31
CA LEU A 602 35.36 14.09 3.63
C LEU A 602 34.64 15.37 3.20
N GLY A 603 35.21 16.55 3.48
CA GLY A 603 34.64 17.83 3.04
C GLY A 603 34.49 17.93 1.52
N GLN A 604 35.35 17.26 0.73
CA GLN A 604 35.21 17.21 -0.73
C GLN A 604 34.12 16.23 -1.21
N ARG A 605 33.55 15.41 -0.32
CA ARG A 605 32.53 14.39 -0.62
C ARG A 605 31.14 14.79 -0.12
N VAL A 606 31.04 15.89 0.61
CA VAL A 606 29.80 16.42 1.16
C VAL A 606 29.60 17.81 0.56
N PHE A 607 28.43 18.04 -0.02
CA PHE A 607 28.03 19.34 -0.55
C PHE A 607 27.05 19.98 0.43
N ASP A 608 27.42 21.10 1.05
CA ASP A 608 26.62 21.80 2.06
C ASP A 608 26.77 23.34 1.98
N VAL A 609 26.55 24.05 3.09
CA VAL A 609 26.69 25.52 3.19
C VAL A 609 28.05 26.05 2.72
N ASP A 610 29.14 25.28 2.86
CA ASP A 610 30.48 25.71 2.46
C ASP A 610 30.61 25.82 0.93
N ASP A 611 29.90 24.96 0.20
CA ASP A 611 29.82 25.00 -1.25
C ASP A 611 28.72 25.97 -1.74
N TRP A 612 27.61 26.06 -1.00
CA TRP A 612 26.47 26.88 -1.37
C TRP A 612 25.79 27.54 -0.18
N ASN A 613 25.99 28.84 -0.05
CA ASN A 613 25.61 29.64 1.12
C ASN A 613 24.11 29.70 1.47
N SER A 614 23.21 29.21 0.62
CA SER A 614 21.77 29.15 0.90
C SER A 614 21.31 27.82 1.51
N PHE A 615 22.23 26.87 1.75
CA PHE A 615 21.94 25.59 2.37
C PHE A 615 22.31 25.58 3.85
N CYS A 616 21.80 24.57 4.54
CA CYS A 616 22.10 24.28 5.94
C CYS A 616 23.48 23.60 6.09
N THR A 617 23.91 23.36 7.33
CA THR A 617 25.19 22.71 7.65
C THR A 617 25.00 21.22 7.91
N ALA A 618 25.88 20.38 7.32
CA ALA A 618 25.83 18.94 7.49
C ALA A 618 26.76 18.50 8.63
N LEU A 619 26.20 18.06 9.75
CA LEU A 619 26.99 17.52 10.86
C LEU A 619 27.45 16.09 10.55
N THR A 620 28.68 15.95 10.10
CA THR A 620 29.27 14.65 9.71
C THR A 620 30.05 13.97 10.82
N THR A 621 30.33 14.66 11.94
CA THR A 621 31.23 14.19 13.00
C THR A 621 30.48 13.84 14.29
N PRO A 622 30.79 12.70 14.94
CA PRO A 622 31.86 11.76 14.62
C PRO A 622 31.53 10.87 13.41
N TYR A 623 32.55 10.33 12.74
CA TYR A 623 32.40 9.37 11.63
C TYR A 623 33.35 8.17 11.77
N TYR A 624 33.03 7.06 11.13
CA TYR A 624 33.85 5.85 11.16
C TYR A 624 35.00 5.95 10.15
N THR A 625 36.22 5.62 10.58
CA THR A 625 37.43 5.58 9.71
C THR A 625 37.69 4.20 9.12
N THR A 626 37.11 3.16 9.71
CA THR A 626 37.19 1.76 9.28
C THR A 626 35.92 1.32 8.57
N GLU A 627 36.05 0.37 7.64
CA GLU A 627 34.90 -0.21 6.95
C GLU A 627 34.03 -1.01 7.92
N GLU A 628 32.91 -0.43 8.33
CA GLU A 628 31.98 -1.05 9.28
C GLU A 628 30.96 -1.99 8.62
N LEU A 629 30.56 -3.01 9.38
CA LEU A 629 29.57 -4.02 8.96
C LEU A 629 28.17 -3.73 9.54
N PHE A 630 27.63 -2.52 9.31
CA PHE A 630 26.36 -2.06 9.91
C PHE A 630 25.15 -3.00 9.78
N ILE A 631 25.02 -3.76 8.68
CA ILE A 631 23.90 -4.70 8.45
C ILE A 631 24.08 -6.01 9.23
N ASN A 632 25.28 -6.30 9.75
CA ASN A 632 25.54 -7.53 10.49
C ASN A 632 24.81 -7.50 11.84
N PHE A 633 24.04 -8.54 12.13
CA PHE A 633 23.28 -8.71 13.37
C PHE A 633 24.13 -8.53 14.64
N TRP A 634 25.43 -8.87 14.58
CA TRP A 634 26.34 -8.78 15.71
C TRP A 634 27.10 -7.45 15.81
N TRP A 635 26.86 -6.51 14.90
CA TRP A 635 27.53 -5.22 14.92
C TRP A 635 26.94 -4.32 16.01
N THR A 636 27.81 -3.64 16.77
CA THR A 636 27.42 -2.62 17.74
C THR A 636 28.23 -1.35 17.51
N PRO A 637 27.65 -0.15 17.76
CA PRO A 637 28.34 1.12 17.51
C PRO A 637 29.71 1.25 18.20
N GLU A 638 29.91 0.59 19.35
CA GLU A 638 31.17 0.69 20.13
C GLU A 638 32.34 -0.05 19.49
N ARG A 639 32.09 -0.93 18.50
CA ARG A 639 33.14 -1.74 17.86
C ARG A 639 33.88 -1.02 16.75
N GLY A 640 33.30 0.04 16.19
CA GLY A 640 33.92 0.77 15.09
C GLY A 640 34.88 1.86 15.56
N GLN A 641 35.90 2.15 14.75
CA GLN A 641 36.84 3.23 15.04
C GLN A 641 36.27 4.57 14.58
N LEU A 642 36.03 5.47 15.54
CA LEU A 642 35.52 6.82 15.28
C LEU A 642 36.64 7.85 15.17
N SER A 643 36.47 8.80 14.25
CA SER A 643 37.19 10.06 14.20
C SER A 643 36.26 11.19 14.62
N TRP A 644 36.84 12.16 15.33
CA TRP A 644 36.19 13.39 15.75
C TRP A 644 36.90 14.53 15.03
N SER A 645 36.14 15.33 14.29
CA SER A 645 36.64 16.65 13.90
C SER A 645 36.74 17.52 15.15
N PRO A 646 37.76 18.36 15.30
CA PRO A 646 37.72 19.45 16.27
C PRO A 646 36.44 20.26 16.04
N ASP A 647 35.57 20.34 17.03
CA ASP A 647 34.23 20.91 16.90
C ASP A 647 34.25 22.28 16.19
N PRO A 648 33.41 22.51 15.17
CA PRO A 648 33.37 23.78 14.45
C PRO A 648 33.01 24.99 15.34
N ARG A 649 32.49 24.75 16.55
CA ARG A 649 32.28 25.78 17.59
C ARG A 649 33.43 25.91 18.59
N THR A 650 34.38 24.99 18.57
CA THR A 650 35.55 24.97 19.46
C THR A 650 36.80 24.47 18.73
N THR A 651 37.44 25.32 17.92
CA THR A 651 38.92 25.51 17.89
C THR A 651 39.36 26.46 16.77
N GLU A 652 39.66 27.71 17.14
CA GLU A 652 40.97 28.22 16.74
C GLU A 652 42.02 27.37 17.48
N PRO A 653 43.06 26.84 16.83
CA PRO A 653 44.11 26.16 17.55
C PRO A 653 44.73 27.14 18.56
N PRO A 654 44.98 26.72 19.82
CA PRO A 654 45.64 27.58 20.79
C PRO A 654 46.99 28.02 20.23
N LEU A 655 47.38 29.25 20.54
CA LEU A 655 48.58 29.98 20.11
C LEU A 655 49.93 29.20 20.23
N HIS A 656 49.91 27.99 20.78
CA HIS A 656 51.07 27.14 21.05
C HIS A 656 51.14 25.86 20.19
N ASP A 657 50.17 25.56 19.33
CA ASP A 657 50.31 24.45 18.37
C ASP A 657 51.05 24.89 17.11
N LEU A 658 52.37 24.69 17.12
CA LEU A 658 53.30 25.18 16.09
C LEU A 658 53.68 24.10 15.04
N ARG A 659 52.92 23.01 14.88
CA ARG A 659 53.24 21.95 13.91
C ARG A 659 52.61 22.16 12.53
N GLY A 660 52.82 23.34 11.95
CA GLY A 660 52.69 23.49 10.50
C GLY A 660 52.25 24.87 10.05
N ARG A 661 53.20 25.80 9.94
CA ARG A 661 53.38 26.73 8.80
C ARG A 661 54.57 27.65 9.11
N ILE A 662 55.67 27.44 8.41
CA ILE A 662 56.79 28.38 8.35
C ILE A 662 56.41 29.47 7.35
N TRP A 663 56.24 30.70 7.81
CA TRP A 663 56.56 31.89 7.01
C TRP A 663 57.15 32.97 7.94
N THR A 664 58.45 33.21 7.79
CA THR A 664 59.19 34.39 8.26
C THR A 664 58.62 35.64 7.57
N ASP A 665 58.47 36.80 8.21
CA ASP A 665 59.57 37.64 8.70
C ASP A 665 59.24 38.36 10.02
N ARG A 666 60.21 38.32 10.95
CA ARG A 666 60.20 39.07 12.21
C ARG A 666 60.61 40.51 11.97
N LYS A 667 59.86 41.47 12.53
CA LYS A 667 60.43 42.72 13.05
C LYS A 667 60.48 42.65 14.57
N LEU A 668 61.69 42.83 15.09
CA LEU A 668 62.07 42.76 16.49
C LEU A 668 61.45 43.87 17.33
N GLU A 669 61.16 43.57 18.59
CA GLU A 669 61.31 44.54 19.69
C GLU A 669 62.15 43.93 20.82
N LEU A 670 62.95 44.81 21.43
CA LEU A 670 64.07 44.52 22.32
C LEU A 670 63.57 44.26 23.75
N GLU A 671 64.00 43.18 24.40
CA GLU A 671 64.01 43.09 25.86
C GLU A 671 65.46 43.08 26.39
N PRO A 672 65.77 43.87 27.43
CA PRO A 672 67.14 44.09 27.90
C PRO A 672 67.67 42.91 28.72
N GLU A 673 68.94 42.60 28.46
CA GLU A 673 69.72 41.50 29.00
C GLU A 673 69.90 41.51 30.53
N LYS A 674 70.00 40.31 31.11
CA LYS A 674 70.90 40.04 32.24
C LYS A 674 71.77 38.82 31.93
N CYS A 675 73.04 39.10 31.68
CA CYS A 675 74.12 38.12 31.55
C CYS A 675 74.37 37.35 32.86
N THR A 676 74.76 36.08 32.76
CA THR A 676 75.96 35.56 33.41
C THR A 676 76.37 34.21 32.82
N GLU A 677 77.69 33.98 32.82
CA GLU A 677 78.46 33.06 32.01
C GLU A 677 78.37 31.57 32.41
N LYS A 678 78.66 30.72 31.43
CA LYS A 678 78.89 29.28 31.54
C LYS A 678 80.07 28.94 32.46
N VAL A 679 79.94 27.88 33.25
CA VAL A 679 81.04 26.93 33.50
C VAL A 679 80.52 25.49 33.43
N VAL A 680 81.30 24.66 32.75
CA VAL A 680 81.16 23.22 32.52
C VAL A 680 81.69 22.46 33.73
N GLU A 681 80.99 21.44 34.23
CA GLU A 681 81.66 20.29 34.86
C GLU A 681 80.79 19.03 34.90
N VAL A 682 81.45 17.90 34.64
CA VAL A 682 81.00 16.51 34.72
C VAL A 682 81.50 15.96 36.06
N LEU A 683 80.69 15.24 36.84
CA LEU A 683 81.07 14.00 37.57
C LEU A 683 79.95 13.50 38.53
N LEU A 684 79.63 12.20 38.38
CA LEU A 684 79.41 11.11 39.37
C LEU A 684 78.66 11.30 40.72
N ASP A 685 77.76 10.31 40.93
CA ASP A 685 77.45 9.52 42.14
C ASP A 685 76.50 10.00 43.27
N LEU A 686 75.45 9.16 43.42
CA LEU A 686 74.94 8.49 44.64
C LEU A 686 74.45 9.30 45.89
N VAL A 687 73.15 9.03 46.21
CA VAL A 687 72.57 8.65 47.53
C VAL A 687 72.04 9.72 48.50
N SER A 688 70.72 9.56 48.79
CA SER A 688 69.98 9.88 50.05
C SER A 688 69.78 11.37 50.42
N ASP A 689 68.76 11.84 51.13
CA ASP A 689 67.58 11.25 51.78
C ASP A 689 66.57 12.38 52.13
N GLN A 690 65.32 11.98 52.35
CA GLN A 690 64.23 12.55 53.17
C GLN A 690 63.89 14.06 53.24
N ARG A 691 62.59 14.32 53.03
CA ARG A 691 61.61 14.97 53.95
C ARG A 691 60.23 14.95 53.24
N SER A 692 59.05 14.80 53.83
CA SER A 692 58.50 14.35 55.13
C SER A 692 56.97 14.58 55.08
N CYS A 693 56.22 13.89 55.97
CA CYS A 693 54.78 14.03 56.34
C CYS A 693 53.78 13.13 55.56
N ALA A 694 53.34 11.96 56.07
CA ALA A 694 52.39 11.66 57.19
C ALA A 694 50.91 11.83 56.77
N ARG A 695 49.89 10.99 57.06
CA ARG A 695 49.59 9.79 57.89
C ARG A 695 48.26 9.20 57.32
N ALA A 696 48.07 7.88 57.17
CA ALA A 696 47.38 6.92 58.08
C ALA A 696 45.89 7.29 58.41
N ASP A 697 44.85 6.45 58.34
CA ASP A 697 44.65 5.03 58.73
C ASP A 697 43.37 4.46 58.05
N CYS A 698 43.33 3.21 57.53
CA CYS A 698 42.97 1.90 58.15
C CYS A 698 41.46 1.75 58.50
N VAL A 699 40.74 0.64 58.23
CA VAL A 699 40.80 -0.73 58.78
C VAL A 699 39.77 -1.59 57.98
N ARG A 700 39.99 -2.76 57.33
CA ARG A 700 40.48 -4.13 57.67
C ARG A 700 39.53 -4.99 58.52
N VAL A 701 39.21 -6.23 58.10
CA VAL A 701 39.12 -7.51 58.85
C VAL A 701 38.80 -8.62 57.81
N SER A 702 39.74 -9.38 57.24
CA SER A 702 40.39 -10.65 57.67
C SER A 702 39.49 -11.88 57.88
N GLY A 703 39.77 -12.95 57.12
CA GLY A 703 39.31 -14.32 57.40
C GLY A 703 40.03 -15.33 56.50
N LYS A 704 40.80 -16.23 57.12
CA LYS A 704 41.75 -17.22 56.54
C LYS A 704 41.08 -18.42 55.85
N GLY A 705 41.85 -19.12 55.02
CA GLY A 705 41.90 -20.60 55.09
C GLY A 705 41.86 -21.38 53.77
N ASP A 706 43.04 -21.67 53.24
CA ASP A 706 43.51 -22.99 52.79
C ASP A 706 42.74 -23.86 51.76
N ASN A 707 43.44 -24.03 50.63
CA ASN A 707 43.95 -25.31 50.11
C ASN A 707 43.17 -26.19 49.10
N LEU A 708 43.89 -26.39 47.98
CA LEU A 708 44.24 -27.65 47.31
C LEU A 708 43.36 -28.20 46.17
N LYS A 709 44.05 -28.31 45.01
CA LYS A 709 44.09 -29.41 44.01
C LYS A 709 42.77 -29.72 43.26
N GLY A 710 42.74 -29.90 41.95
CA GLY A 710 43.77 -29.98 40.93
C GLY A 710 43.21 -30.58 39.62
N GLN A 711 44.02 -30.44 38.57
CA GLN A 711 44.19 -31.32 37.40
C GLN A 711 43.11 -31.45 36.30
N TYR A 712 43.56 -31.07 35.07
CA TYR A 712 43.52 -31.81 33.79
C TYR A 712 42.18 -32.46 33.36
N ARG A 713 41.65 -32.31 32.14
CA ARG A 713 42.23 -32.62 30.80
C ARG A 713 41.14 -32.39 29.72
N ARG A 714 41.57 -31.96 28.52
CA ARG A 714 41.05 -32.19 27.15
C ARG A 714 39.59 -32.66 26.93
N HIS A 715 38.87 -31.94 26.06
CA HIS A 715 38.41 -32.45 24.74
C HIS A 715 37.69 -31.36 23.92
N HIS A 716 38.18 -31.11 22.69
CA HIS A 716 37.32 -30.81 21.52
C HIS A 716 36.86 -32.15 20.92
N PRO A 717 35.91 -32.22 19.97
CA PRO A 717 35.12 -31.15 19.30
C PRO A 717 33.59 -31.44 19.32
N GLU A 718 32.77 -30.51 18.82
CA GLU A 718 31.81 -30.75 17.71
C GLU A 718 30.79 -29.61 17.62
N VAL A 719 30.77 -29.02 16.43
CA VAL A 719 29.86 -27.99 15.96
C VAL A 719 28.68 -28.72 15.32
N SER A 720 27.46 -28.44 15.79
CA SER A 720 26.23 -28.82 15.09
C SER A 720 25.35 -27.58 14.95
N PHE A 721 25.24 -27.08 13.72
CA PHE A 721 24.28 -26.05 13.32
C PHE A 721 22.89 -26.67 13.21
N PHE A 722 21.89 -26.01 13.79
CA PHE A 722 20.50 -26.08 13.33
C PHE A 722 19.87 -24.70 13.50
N ILE A 723 19.59 -24.06 12.36
CA ILE A 723 18.80 -22.83 12.24
C ILE A 723 17.38 -23.26 11.85
N ARG A 724 16.38 -22.65 12.50
CA ARG A 724 15.02 -22.51 11.99
C ARG A 724 14.79 -21.06 11.63
#